data_AF-A0A401T0R2-F1
#
_entry.id   AF-A0A401T0R2-F1
#
_cell.length_a   1.000
_cell.length_b   1.000
_cell.length_c   1.000
_cell.angle_alpha   90.00
_cell.angle_beta   90.00
_cell.angle_gamma   90.00
#
_symmetry.space_group_name_H-M   'P 1'
#
loop_
_entity.id
_entity.type
_entity.pdbx_description
1 polymer ?
#
loop_
_entity_poly.entity_id
_entity_poly.type
_entity_poly.pdbx_seq_one_letter_code
_entity_poly.pdbx_strand_id
1 'polypeptide(L)'
;PDTISSVDSKNSWSGGGLKMECLEPHRRWRITFSGLLRRGPYKDKWTDEEEELLHVKFTFIYNQQQTHYEQWGQYVGEIEIEGHERNELLLRGLRDHSYGIRNWAHMHRYVLLLAHFENGLSVNLIILSISATTTNMNIGYVMFPNGKKVGIDWSDASLADIADDGIIADLYRVSFTAEGQLFHLQISIDKDASPVMYGGLTWESRIHECMAYYRLNLTVRGWGIMEFHYRNESGRQAPDFIPFRKLQEPVVPACSKLVLALSDKTCQCAAVVGSKGAQLAQLMEMQNCYRNQFFVPTGLCVTIAALEHHMKKSNCLQQAVAELNYVVCNGNKNGNLHELCERCVELFKRTELSPEIECAIREQLAELRLLGAEERLAIRSSAIGEDTEGTSAAGQLRTELGVKGFEEVCDAVQKCWASLYSFQAVQYRHQRGQPVASGMGVVIQQMVPAQAAGVLFTCNPVTGHSGRMIINANYGLGESVVSGHSEPDTITLSHNLKGKCQIIKKEIGVKKQQCLENDEGGIKYEDTSISDAAKCCISDDVILRLGQVAFQVGKTYGDPRDIEWAIKGTKIYLLQARPITTFNTESEFELMHEFDSALSTDYEWMTTSNVGEMMPGAVTPLTSSIFVRAIEYALQELSMKAGGNPCFSPYTHKYIGICCSHLFLNLMSLNANMEQSNIITQKKMNDFELLGRVLNELSLHDVILIHGKSPLWKRIFNMFRYLQYMLTAESRIKKLMEKMKTYQIQPANQALEFYFNIDRQLPEYFEAIAEAIQTQGKRSEFLKLDAETAVSWLLSQESGDAGWKFQNFLKKHGFRCLREAEFHEKSWMSHPVKLLPAIQRALQSGKVVVDKVVLSPEEAIASINSSISWIRKYVVRLILPEARKAISDRELFKAEAIRMNDVFKTAYWKLAKLMVLEGYLPDEDLLFFLTHSEIGQVLQLKSANIISKAQRRRRLLERQMGLQFKEMNIGKPVPIDRYQGEETGREITLRGMTVSQGTVKGTARVVKAILDAECIQQGDILIVASTDIGWSPYFPLLRGLVTEIGGLLSHGAVVAREHGLPCIVSCKNATSLFKSGDTVILNGRHGFVQKVEEN
;
A
#
# COMPACT_ATOMS: atom_id res chain seq x y z
N PRO A 1 -20.63 -5.75 -23.31
CA PRO A 1 -20.41 -4.75 -24.38
C PRO A 1 -20.85 -3.32 -24.00
N ASP A 2 -21.91 -3.17 -23.18
CA ASP A 2 -22.52 -1.86 -22.85
C ASP A 2 -21.75 -0.99 -21.86
N THR A 3 -20.47 -1.31 -21.65
CA THR A 3 -19.61 -0.82 -20.58
C THR A 3 -18.72 0.31 -21.08
N ILE A 4 -18.88 1.48 -20.48
CA ILE A 4 -18.09 2.67 -20.77
C ILE A 4 -16.64 2.41 -20.35
N SER A 5 -15.73 2.37 -21.31
CA SER A 5 -14.30 2.33 -21.01
C SER A 5 -13.76 3.76 -20.92
N SER A 6 -13.36 4.22 -19.73
CA SER A 6 -12.61 5.47 -19.58
C SER A 6 -11.15 5.22 -19.23
N VAL A 7 -10.27 5.89 -19.97
CA VAL A 7 -8.86 6.04 -19.64
C VAL A 7 -8.77 7.26 -18.72
N ASP A 8 -8.96 7.03 -17.42
CA ASP A 8 -9.02 8.10 -16.41
C ASP A 8 -7.66 8.79 -16.22
N SER A 9 -6.56 8.08 -16.54
CA SER A 9 -5.23 8.64 -16.72
C SER A 9 -4.38 7.71 -17.59
N LYS A 10 -3.14 8.09 -17.93
CA LYS A 10 -2.16 7.16 -18.56
C LYS A 10 -1.96 5.85 -17.78
N ASN A 11 -2.32 5.83 -16.50
CA ASN A 11 -2.08 4.75 -15.56
C ASN A 11 -3.38 4.10 -15.02
N SER A 12 -4.56 4.49 -15.50
CA SER A 12 -5.85 3.95 -15.02
C SER A 12 -6.85 3.74 -16.16
N TRP A 13 -7.48 2.57 -16.14
CA TRP A 13 -8.61 2.22 -17.00
C TRP A 13 -9.79 1.78 -16.13
N SER A 14 -11.01 2.19 -16.47
CA SER A 14 -12.23 1.67 -15.83
C SER A 14 -13.33 1.39 -16.85
N GLY A 15 -14.19 0.42 -16.55
CA GLY A 15 -15.42 0.17 -17.30
C GLY A 15 -16.22 -1.03 -16.79
N GLY A 16 -17.54 -0.84 -16.70
CA GLY A 16 -18.46 -1.94 -16.32
C GLY A 16 -18.33 -2.43 -14.89
N GLY A 17 -17.87 -1.58 -13.97
CA GLY A 17 -17.54 -1.95 -12.60
C GLY A 17 -16.12 -2.49 -12.41
N LEU A 18 -15.42 -2.89 -13.49
CA LEU A 18 -14.00 -3.25 -13.49
C LEU A 18 -13.14 -1.97 -13.54
N LYS A 19 -12.08 -1.89 -12.73
CA LYS A 19 -11.08 -0.82 -12.78
C LYS A 19 -9.68 -1.42 -12.61
N MET A 20 -8.73 -0.93 -13.40
CA MET A 20 -7.34 -1.37 -13.46
C MET A 20 -6.43 -0.16 -13.26
N GLU A 21 -5.74 -0.08 -12.13
CA GLU A 21 -4.87 1.03 -11.75
C GLU A 21 -3.41 0.55 -11.67
N CYS A 22 -2.51 1.19 -12.39
CA CYS A 22 -1.08 0.93 -12.32
C CYS A 22 -0.48 1.58 -11.06
N LEU A 23 -0.29 0.80 -10.00
CA LEU A 23 0.33 1.25 -8.75
C LEU A 23 1.83 1.51 -8.92
N GLU A 24 2.51 0.67 -9.69
CA GLU A 24 3.94 0.80 -9.97
C GLU A 24 4.21 0.32 -11.40
N PRO A 25 4.73 1.19 -12.31
CA PRO A 25 4.94 0.85 -13.71
C PRO A 25 5.63 -0.49 -13.92
N HIS A 26 5.07 -1.30 -14.82
CA HIS A 26 5.40 -2.70 -15.07
C HIS A 26 5.16 -3.68 -13.90
N ARG A 27 5.33 -3.25 -12.65
CA ARG A 27 5.45 -4.11 -11.45
C ARG A 27 4.17 -4.42 -10.69
N ARG A 28 3.30 -3.44 -10.44
CA ARG A 28 2.11 -3.62 -9.60
C ARG A 28 0.87 -3.00 -10.20
N TRP A 29 -0.19 -3.79 -10.26
CA TRP A 29 -1.50 -3.36 -10.76
C TRP A 29 -2.57 -3.71 -9.75
N ARG A 30 -3.43 -2.75 -9.44
CA ARG A 30 -4.65 -2.96 -8.66
C ARG A 30 -5.78 -3.21 -9.64
N ILE A 31 -6.46 -4.34 -9.49
CA ILE A 31 -7.67 -4.66 -10.26
C ILE A 31 -8.83 -4.78 -9.29
N THR A 32 -9.79 -3.87 -9.40
CA THR A 32 -11.02 -3.88 -8.60
C THR A 32 -12.21 -4.18 -9.51
N PHE A 33 -13.20 -4.89 -8.99
CA PHE A 33 -14.50 -5.04 -9.61
C PHE A 33 -15.59 -4.83 -8.55
N SER A 34 -16.62 -4.08 -8.88
CA SER A 34 -17.84 -3.97 -8.08
C SER A 34 -19.03 -3.82 -9.03
N GLY A 35 -19.74 -4.92 -9.29
CA GLY A 35 -20.70 -5.00 -10.39
C GLY A 35 -21.69 -6.15 -10.25
N LEU A 36 -22.61 -6.24 -11.21
CA LEU A 36 -23.51 -7.38 -11.36
C LEU A 36 -22.89 -8.38 -12.35
N LEU A 37 -22.81 -9.65 -11.97
CA LEU A 37 -22.44 -10.76 -12.84
C LEU A 37 -23.62 -11.75 -12.96
N ARG A 38 -23.73 -12.44 -14.09
CA ARG A 38 -24.73 -13.49 -14.28
C ARG A 38 -24.33 -14.75 -13.50
N ARG A 39 -25.30 -15.40 -12.87
CA ARG A 39 -25.12 -16.69 -12.19
C ARG A 39 -25.20 -17.84 -13.20
N GLY A 40 -24.22 -18.75 -13.15
CA GLY A 40 -24.19 -19.97 -13.97
C GLY A 40 -23.06 -19.98 -15.03
N PRO A 41 -22.89 -21.11 -15.75
CA PRO A 41 -21.87 -21.25 -16.78
C PRO A 41 -22.12 -20.32 -17.96
N TYR A 42 -21.06 -19.97 -18.70
CA TYR A 42 -21.17 -19.12 -19.88
C TYR A 42 -22.07 -19.76 -20.96
N LYS A 43 -22.93 -18.95 -21.58
CA LYS A 43 -23.78 -19.33 -22.72
C LYS A 43 -23.58 -18.33 -23.86
N ASP A 44 -23.51 -18.83 -25.10
CA ASP A 44 -23.42 -18.02 -26.34
C ASP A 44 -24.59 -17.03 -26.52
N LYS A 45 -25.74 -17.30 -25.88
CA LYS A 45 -26.88 -16.39 -25.75
C LYS A 45 -27.52 -16.55 -24.37
N TRP A 46 -27.88 -15.42 -23.79
CA TRP A 46 -28.72 -15.32 -22.59
C TRP A 46 -30.02 -14.61 -22.96
N THR A 47 -31.14 -15.04 -22.39
CA THR A 47 -32.45 -14.38 -22.52
C THR A 47 -32.66 -13.42 -21.35
N ASP A 48 -33.42 -12.33 -21.57
CA ASP A 48 -33.75 -11.35 -20.52
C ASP A 48 -34.55 -11.95 -19.33
N GLU A 49 -35.07 -13.17 -19.48
CA GLU A 49 -35.88 -13.89 -18.47
C GLU A 49 -35.06 -14.91 -17.65
N GLU A 50 -33.84 -15.28 -18.08
CA GLU A 50 -32.93 -16.20 -17.37
C GLU A 50 -31.89 -15.48 -16.49
N GLU A 51 -31.95 -14.15 -16.37
CA GLU A 51 -30.90 -13.36 -15.70
C GLU A 51 -31.04 -13.34 -14.16
N GLU A 52 -30.61 -14.40 -13.47
CA GLU A 52 -30.19 -14.25 -12.08
C GLU A 52 -28.85 -13.51 -12.04
N LEU A 53 -28.90 -12.22 -11.66
CA LEU A 53 -27.73 -11.37 -11.46
C LEU A 53 -27.34 -11.37 -9.98
N LEU A 54 -26.09 -11.72 -9.71
CA LEU A 54 -25.48 -11.61 -8.38
C LEU A 54 -24.55 -10.40 -8.34
N HIS A 55 -24.60 -9.66 -7.24
CA HIS A 55 -23.57 -8.67 -6.98
C HIS A 55 -22.25 -9.34 -6.58
N VAL A 56 -21.18 -8.99 -7.29
CA VAL A 56 -19.83 -9.49 -7.03
C VAL A 56 -18.89 -8.31 -6.84
N LYS A 57 -18.08 -8.42 -5.79
CA LYS A 57 -16.94 -7.56 -5.52
C LYS A 57 -15.68 -8.39 -5.50
N PHE A 58 -14.62 -7.90 -6.14
CA PHE A 58 -13.28 -8.40 -5.88
C PHE A 58 -12.26 -7.28 -5.94
N THR A 59 -11.18 -7.42 -5.19
CA THR A 59 -10.00 -6.59 -5.35
C THR A 59 -8.75 -7.45 -5.33
N PHE A 60 -7.94 -7.35 -6.37
CA PHE A 60 -6.67 -8.06 -6.52
C PHE A 60 -5.52 -7.08 -6.71
N ILE A 61 -4.42 -7.32 -5.99
CA ILE A 61 -3.12 -6.73 -6.29
C ILE A 61 -2.34 -7.75 -7.12
N TYR A 62 -2.05 -7.40 -8.37
CA TYR A 62 -1.13 -8.14 -9.23
C TYR A 62 0.30 -7.76 -8.91
N ASN A 63 1.10 -8.74 -8.50
CA ASN A 63 2.54 -8.61 -8.33
C ASN A 63 3.26 -9.32 -9.49
N GLN A 64 3.92 -8.53 -10.33
CA GLN A 64 4.73 -8.99 -11.47
C GLN A 64 5.96 -9.77 -11.00
N GLN A 65 6.31 -10.84 -11.73
CA GLN A 65 7.61 -11.51 -11.59
C GLN A 65 8.58 -11.19 -12.75
N GLN A 66 8.13 -10.89 -13.98
CA GLN A 66 9.02 -10.77 -15.15
C GLN A 66 8.64 -9.68 -16.17
N THR A 67 9.63 -9.12 -16.87
CA THR A 67 9.49 -8.11 -17.92
C THR A 67 9.52 -8.67 -19.36
N HIS A 68 8.66 -8.13 -20.22
CA HIS A 68 8.50 -8.29 -21.69
C HIS A 68 7.60 -9.42 -22.25
N TYR A 69 6.76 -8.99 -23.22
CA TYR A 69 5.67 -9.66 -23.94
C TYR A 69 4.60 -10.30 -23.04
N GLU A 70 4.99 -11.29 -22.24
CA GLU A 70 4.11 -12.03 -21.35
C GLU A 70 4.65 -11.97 -19.92
N GLN A 71 3.91 -11.28 -19.05
CA GLN A 71 4.27 -11.08 -17.65
C GLN A 71 3.54 -12.12 -16.79
N TRP A 72 4.24 -13.12 -16.27
CA TRP A 72 3.71 -14.02 -15.24
C TRP A 72 3.82 -13.38 -13.85
N GLY A 73 2.93 -13.78 -12.94
CA GLY A 73 2.82 -13.21 -11.61
C GLY A 73 1.71 -13.82 -10.76
N GLN A 74 1.33 -13.08 -9.74
CA GLN A 74 0.42 -13.54 -8.69
C GLN A 74 -0.57 -12.43 -8.33
N TYR A 75 -1.85 -12.78 -8.27
CA TYR A 75 -2.91 -11.94 -7.75
C TYR A 75 -3.19 -12.34 -6.29
N VAL A 76 -3.14 -11.36 -5.39
CA VAL A 76 -3.52 -11.51 -3.98
C VAL A 76 -4.72 -10.61 -3.74
N GLY A 77 -5.82 -11.13 -3.20
CA GLY A 77 -7.06 -10.37 -3.12
C GLY A 77 -8.15 -10.96 -2.25
N GLU A 78 -9.26 -10.22 -2.14
CA GLU A 78 -10.52 -10.69 -1.55
C GLU A 78 -11.60 -10.75 -2.64
N ILE A 79 -12.49 -11.74 -2.53
CA ILE A 79 -13.75 -11.81 -3.29
C ILE A 79 -14.95 -11.89 -2.34
N GLU A 80 -16.01 -11.18 -2.67
CA GLU A 80 -17.30 -11.15 -1.97
C GLU A 80 -18.41 -11.34 -3.01
N ILE A 81 -19.21 -12.38 -2.85
CA ILE A 81 -20.33 -12.73 -3.73
C ILE A 81 -21.61 -12.63 -2.90
N GLU A 82 -22.64 -11.99 -3.45
CA GLU A 82 -23.95 -11.85 -2.79
C GLU A 82 -24.47 -13.22 -2.29
N GLY A 83 -24.74 -13.33 -0.99
CA GLY A 83 -25.19 -14.56 -0.34
C GLY A 83 -24.09 -15.51 0.15
N HIS A 84 -22.81 -15.18 -0.03
CA HIS A 84 -21.67 -15.99 0.39
C HIS A 84 -20.73 -15.21 1.33
N GLU A 85 -19.92 -15.95 2.11
CA GLU A 85 -18.85 -15.35 2.91
C GLU A 85 -17.75 -14.76 2.02
N ARG A 86 -17.06 -13.72 2.54
CA ARG A 86 -15.89 -13.15 1.88
C ARG A 86 -14.72 -14.14 1.96
N ASN A 87 -14.04 -14.34 0.84
CA ASN A 87 -12.92 -15.27 0.72
C ASN A 87 -11.65 -14.54 0.29
N GLU A 88 -10.52 -14.84 0.93
CA GLU A 88 -9.20 -14.48 0.42
C GLU A 88 -8.80 -15.41 -0.72
N LEU A 89 -8.24 -14.86 -1.79
CA LEU A 89 -7.82 -15.61 -2.98
C LEU A 89 -6.37 -15.31 -3.36
N LEU A 90 -5.67 -16.38 -3.74
CA LEU A 90 -4.29 -16.39 -4.19
C LEU A 90 -4.23 -17.04 -5.57
N LEU A 91 -4.25 -16.23 -6.63
CA LEU A 91 -4.34 -16.73 -8.01
C LEU A 91 -3.01 -16.58 -8.74
N ARG A 92 -2.65 -17.56 -9.56
CA ARG A 92 -1.55 -17.46 -10.53
C ARG A 92 -2.06 -16.74 -11.76
N GLY A 93 -1.25 -15.83 -12.30
CA GLY A 93 -1.67 -14.91 -13.36
C GLY A 93 -0.67 -14.79 -14.49
N LEU A 94 -1.19 -14.58 -15.69
CA LEU A 94 -0.44 -14.10 -16.84
C LEU A 94 -1.10 -12.82 -17.36
N ARG A 95 -0.25 -11.87 -17.79
CA ARG A 95 -0.64 -10.72 -18.60
C ARG A 95 0.16 -10.70 -19.90
N ASP A 96 -0.51 -10.96 -21.01
CA ASP A 96 0.04 -10.74 -22.36
C ASP A 96 -0.05 -9.25 -22.76
N HIS A 97 0.85 -8.81 -23.64
CA HIS A 97 0.89 -7.47 -24.22
C HIS A 97 1.40 -7.51 -25.68
N SER A 98 0.47 -7.63 -26.61
CA SER A 98 0.72 -7.50 -28.05
C SER A 98 1.15 -6.08 -28.45
N TYR A 99 2.13 -5.95 -29.35
CA TYR A 99 2.49 -4.68 -30.00
C TYR A 99 1.81 -4.57 -31.36
N GLY A 100 1.13 -3.44 -31.60
CA GLY A 100 0.42 -3.17 -32.86
C GLY A 100 -0.95 -3.85 -32.95
N ILE A 101 -1.59 -3.74 -34.11
CA ILE A 101 -2.89 -4.38 -34.37
C ILE A 101 -2.63 -5.85 -34.70
N ARG A 102 -3.10 -6.77 -33.84
CA ARG A 102 -3.12 -8.22 -34.14
C ARG A 102 -4.15 -8.45 -35.25
N ASN A 103 -3.68 -8.48 -36.51
CA ASN A 103 -4.55 -8.62 -37.68
C ASN A 103 -4.96 -10.09 -37.87
N TRP A 104 -6.09 -10.45 -37.26
CA TRP A 104 -6.65 -11.79 -37.29
C TRP A 104 -7.00 -12.28 -38.70
N ALA A 105 -7.24 -11.38 -39.68
CA ALA A 105 -7.50 -11.74 -41.07
C ALA A 105 -6.37 -12.54 -41.75
N HIS A 106 -5.12 -12.46 -41.25
CA HIS A 106 -3.98 -13.22 -41.77
C HIS A 106 -3.73 -14.56 -41.05
N MET A 107 -4.34 -14.78 -39.88
CA MET A 107 -4.23 -16.04 -39.15
C MET A 107 -5.29 -17.02 -39.64
N HIS A 108 -4.86 -18.11 -40.29
CA HIS A 108 -5.78 -19.16 -40.73
C HIS A 108 -6.28 -19.98 -39.53
N ARG A 109 -5.34 -20.43 -38.71
CA ARG A 109 -5.58 -21.23 -37.50
C ARG A 109 -4.47 -20.93 -36.49
N TYR A 110 -4.80 -20.90 -35.21
CA TYR A 110 -3.83 -20.70 -34.13
C TYR A 110 -4.30 -21.45 -32.88
N VAL A 111 -3.35 -22.03 -32.17
CA VAL A 111 -3.53 -22.62 -30.84
C VAL A 111 -2.47 -22.03 -29.91
N LEU A 112 -2.90 -21.54 -28.74
CA LEU A 112 -2.03 -21.13 -27.65
C LEU A 112 -2.11 -22.16 -26.52
N LEU A 113 -0.97 -22.53 -25.97
CA LEU A 113 -0.84 -23.35 -24.77
C LEU A 113 -0.07 -22.55 -23.73
N LEU A 114 -0.76 -22.11 -22.67
CA LEU A 114 -0.16 -21.44 -21.53
C LEU A 114 -0.32 -22.34 -20.30
N ALA A 115 0.80 -22.77 -19.73
CA ALA A 115 0.81 -23.64 -18.56
C ALA A 115 1.74 -23.09 -17.48
N HIS A 116 1.32 -23.13 -16.23
CA HIS A 116 2.12 -22.86 -15.04
C HIS A 116 2.06 -24.07 -14.10
N PHE A 117 3.20 -24.52 -13.60
CA PHE A 117 3.35 -25.75 -12.81
C PHE A 117 3.67 -25.45 -11.35
N GLU A 118 3.32 -26.35 -10.43
CA GLU A 118 3.53 -26.17 -8.97
C GLU A 118 4.99 -25.87 -8.59
N ASN A 119 5.94 -26.43 -9.35
CA ASN A 119 7.37 -26.20 -9.18
C ASN A 119 7.84 -24.80 -9.66
N GLY A 120 6.93 -23.96 -10.18
CA GLY A 120 7.18 -22.61 -10.69
C GLY A 120 7.57 -22.53 -12.17
N LEU A 121 7.70 -23.67 -12.86
CA LEU A 121 7.97 -23.68 -14.30
C LEU A 121 6.74 -23.17 -15.05
N SER A 122 6.95 -22.38 -16.10
CA SER A 122 5.88 -21.96 -17.02
C SER A 122 6.24 -22.29 -18.47
N VAL A 123 5.26 -22.65 -19.27
CA VAL A 123 5.41 -22.97 -20.70
C VAL A 123 4.47 -22.08 -21.48
N ASN A 124 4.99 -21.44 -22.53
CA ASN A 124 4.20 -20.98 -23.65
C ASN A 124 4.57 -21.81 -24.87
N LEU A 125 3.59 -22.45 -25.49
CA LEU A 125 3.72 -23.01 -26.84
C LEU A 125 2.58 -22.51 -27.73
N ILE A 126 2.95 -21.87 -28.83
CA ILE A 126 2.08 -21.43 -29.91
C ILE A 126 2.25 -22.37 -31.09
N ILE A 127 1.12 -22.76 -31.68
CA ILE A 127 1.04 -23.54 -32.90
C ILE A 127 0.21 -22.73 -33.89
N LEU A 128 0.78 -22.32 -35.02
CA LEU A 128 0.11 -21.37 -35.93
C LEU A 128 0.16 -21.78 -37.40
N SER A 129 -0.89 -21.38 -38.12
CA SER A 129 -1.06 -21.48 -39.57
C SER A 129 -1.34 -20.09 -40.14
N ILE A 130 -0.54 -19.68 -41.12
CA ILE A 130 -0.66 -18.39 -41.81
C ILE A 130 -0.94 -18.69 -43.28
N SER A 131 -2.06 -18.17 -43.77
CA SER A 131 -2.49 -18.31 -45.17
C SER A 131 -1.35 -18.01 -46.14
N ALA A 132 -1.14 -18.91 -47.10
CA ALA A 132 -0.07 -18.86 -48.11
C ALA A 132 1.39 -18.82 -47.59
N THR A 133 1.64 -18.99 -46.28
CA THR A 133 3.00 -18.95 -45.71
C THR A 133 3.39 -20.26 -45.01
N THR A 134 2.57 -20.76 -44.08
CA THR A 134 2.85 -22.00 -43.35
C THR A 134 1.59 -22.69 -42.90
N THR A 135 1.55 -24.02 -42.99
CA THR A 135 0.44 -24.85 -42.49
C THR A 135 0.56 -25.15 -41.00
N ASN A 136 1.79 -25.34 -40.48
CA ASN A 136 2.07 -25.58 -39.07
C ASN A 136 3.42 -24.97 -38.68
N MET A 137 3.43 -24.08 -37.70
CA MET A 137 4.65 -23.46 -37.14
C MET A 137 4.57 -23.46 -35.62
N ASN A 138 5.53 -24.13 -34.98
CA ASN A 138 5.66 -24.20 -33.53
C ASN A 138 6.60 -23.08 -33.07
N ILE A 139 6.13 -22.20 -32.18
CA ILE A 139 6.91 -21.13 -31.57
C ILE A 139 6.64 -21.17 -30.08
N GLY A 140 7.66 -21.16 -29.23
CA GLY A 140 7.40 -21.19 -27.80
C GLY A 140 8.66 -21.05 -26.97
N TYR A 141 8.46 -21.07 -25.65
CA TYR A 141 9.54 -20.98 -24.68
C TYR A 141 9.15 -21.60 -23.35
N VAL A 142 10.16 -22.11 -22.64
CA VAL A 142 10.10 -22.49 -21.23
C VAL A 142 10.63 -21.34 -20.39
N MET A 143 9.94 -21.09 -19.28
CA MET A 143 10.30 -20.13 -18.26
C MET A 143 10.52 -20.89 -16.96
N PHE A 144 11.76 -20.89 -16.47
CA PHE A 144 12.10 -21.58 -15.24
C PHE A 144 11.79 -20.71 -13.99
N PRO A 145 11.62 -21.31 -12.80
CA PRO A 145 11.40 -20.59 -11.53
C PRO A 145 12.52 -19.60 -11.21
N ASN A 146 13.73 -19.89 -11.71
CA ASN A 146 14.91 -19.02 -11.68
C ASN A 146 14.86 -17.91 -12.76
N GLY A 147 13.68 -17.43 -13.18
CA GLY A 147 13.53 -16.32 -14.14
C GLY A 147 14.11 -16.55 -15.55
N LYS A 148 14.78 -17.68 -15.81
CA LYS A 148 15.45 -17.95 -17.07
C LYS A 148 14.43 -18.34 -18.13
N LYS A 149 14.42 -17.60 -19.22
CA LYS A 149 13.62 -17.88 -20.42
C LYS A 149 14.48 -18.59 -21.45
N VAL A 150 14.01 -19.74 -21.96
CA VAL A 150 14.68 -20.55 -22.98
C VAL A 150 13.68 -20.87 -24.09
N GLY A 151 14.04 -20.63 -25.34
CA GLY A 151 13.19 -21.00 -26.49
C GLY A 151 13.00 -22.52 -26.59
N ILE A 152 11.81 -22.94 -27.03
CA ILE A 152 11.56 -24.32 -27.44
C ILE A 152 12.26 -24.54 -28.79
N ASP A 153 13.13 -25.54 -28.87
CA ASP A 153 13.95 -25.83 -30.06
C ASP A 153 13.35 -26.93 -30.96
N TRP A 154 12.48 -27.78 -30.41
CA TRP A 154 11.65 -28.72 -31.17
C TRP A 154 10.35 -29.05 -30.40
N SER A 155 9.27 -29.39 -31.12
CA SER A 155 8.01 -29.90 -30.55
C SER A 155 7.28 -30.82 -31.53
N ASP A 156 6.59 -31.84 -31.03
CA ASP A 156 5.71 -32.73 -31.80
C ASP A 156 4.31 -32.12 -32.08
N ALA A 157 4.02 -30.93 -31.54
CA ALA A 157 2.70 -30.31 -31.65
C ALA A 157 2.30 -29.99 -33.10
N SER A 158 1.04 -30.25 -33.42
CA SER A 158 0.49 -30.20 -34.78
C SER A 158 -0.97 -29.75 -34.74
N LEU A 159 -1.34 -28.79 -35.59
CA LEU A 159 -2.73 -28.34 -35.72
C LEU A 159 -3.66 -29.45 -36.23
N ALA A 160 -3.16 -30.36 -37.05
CA ALA A 160 -3.95 -31.48 -37.59
C ALA A 160 -4.47 -32.39 -36.47
N ASP A 161 -3.65 -32.62 -35.43
CA ASP A 161 -3.96 -33.54 -34.32
C ASP A 161 -4.72 -32.85 -33.17
N ILE A 162 -4.59 -31.53 -33.06
CA ILE A 162 -5.12 -30.76 -31.91
C ILE A 162 -6.43 -30.04 -32.24
N ALA A 163 -6.63 -29.65 -33.51
CA ALA A 163 -7.40 -28.44 -33.80
C ALA A 163 -8.08 -28.36 -35.18
N ASP A 164 -8.00 -29.35 -36.06
CA ASP A 164 -8.34 -29.16 -37.48
C ASP A 164 -9.85 -29.09 -37.79
N ASP A 165 -10.67 -29.85 -37.06
CA ASP A 165 -12.07 -30.16 -37.43
C ASP A 165 -13.14 -29.25 -36.77
N GLY A 166 -12.75 -28.35 -35.86
CA GLY A 166 -13.71 -27.58 -35.06
C GLY A 166 -14.01 -28.15 -33.67
N ILE A 167 -13.57 -29.37 -33.37
CA ILE A 167 -13.93 -30.11 -32.17
C ILE A 167 -12.80 -30.05 -31.15
N ILE A 168 -13.10 -29.50 -29.97
CA ILE A 168 -12.14 -29.47 -28.85
C ILE A 168 -12.24 -30.81 -28.11
N ALA A 169 -11.13 -31.54 -28.01
CA ALA A 169 -11.05 -32.81 -27.30
C ALA A 169 -10.92 -32.60 -25.77
N ASP A 170 -11.24 -33.62 -24.99
CA ASP A 170 -11.09 -33.57 -23.52
C ASP A 170 -9.63 -33.68 -23.07
N LEU A 171 -8.77 -34.27 -23.91
CA LEU A 171 -7.40 -34.64 -23.57
C LEU A 171 -6.45 -34.48 -24.77
N TYR A 172 -5.35 -33.75 -24.56
CA TYR A 172 -4.24 -33.64 -25.51
C TYR A 172 -2.92 -34.09 -24.87
N ARG A 173 -1.93 -34.41 -25.72
CA ARG A 173 -0.55 -34.70 -25.33
C ARG A 173 0.41 -33.99 -26.28
N VAL A 174 1.44 -33.37 -25.73
CA VAL A 174 2.48 -32.65 -26.49
C VAL A 174 3.83 -32.90 -25.84
N SER A 175 4.85 -33.19 -26.65
CA SER A 175 6.25 -33.25 -26.24
C SER A 175 7.04 -32.13 -26.92
N PHE A 176 8.00 -31.56 -26.20
CA PHE A 176 8.91 -30.57 -26.75
C PHE A 176 10.25 -30.59 -26.03
N THR A 177 11.27 -30.00 -26.64
CA THR A 177 12.58 -29.81 -26.04
C THR A 177 12.89 -28.34 -25.79
N ALA A 178 13.67 -28.07 -24.75
CA ALA A 178 14.28 -26.78 -24.46
C ALA A 178 15.57 -26.98 -23.66
N GLU A 179 16.65 -26.29 -24.03
CA GLU A 179 18.00 -26.49 -23.46
C GLU A 179 18.51 -27.95 -23.50
N GLY A 180 18.07 -28.73 -24.49
CA GLY A 180 18.37 -30.16 -24.59
C GLY A 180 17.69 -31.04 -23.52
N GLN A 181 16.73 -30.50 -22.75
CA GLN A 181 15.83 -31.28 -21.90
C GLN A 181 14.52 -31.58 -22.64
N LEU A 182 13.98 -32.78 -22.46
CA LEU A 182 12.70 -33.22 -23.02
C LEU A 182 11.58 -33.06 -21.98
N PHE A 183 10.47 -32.47 -22.39
CA PHE A 183 9.28 -32.21 -21.59
C PHE A 183 8.08 -32.90 -22.23
N HIS A 184 7.30 -33.64 -21.45
CA HIS A 184 6.04 -34.25 -21.88
C HIS A 184 4.87 -33.62 -21.12
N LEU A 185 3.95 -32.99 -21.86
CA LEU A 185 2.72 -32.43 -21.33
C LEU A 185 1.54 -33.35 -21.63
N GLN A 186 0.74 -33.61 -20.60
CA GLN A 186 -0.64 -34.08 -20.72
C GLN A 186 -1.57 -32.92 -20.34
N ILE A 187 -2.59 -32.66 -21.16
CA ILE A 187 -3.43 -31.46 -21.06
C ILE A 187 -4.89 -31.93 -21.04
N SER A 188 -5.65 -31.57 -20.01
CA SER A 188 -7.08 -31.90 -19.88
C SER A 188 -7.92 -30.62 -19.92
N ILE A 189 -8.96 -30.59 -20.73
CA ILE A 189 -9.75 -29.38 -20.99
C ILE A 189 -11.03 -29.33 -20.15
N ASP A 190 -11.27 -28.19 -19.49
CA ASP A 190 -12.56 -27.85 -18.91
C ASP A 190 -13.46 -27.20 -19.98
N LYS A 191 -14.51 -27.92 -20.37
CA LYS A 191 -15.47 -27.50 -21.40
C LYS A 191 -16.62 -26.67 -20.85
N ASP A 192 -16.93 -26.81 -19.56
CA ASP A 192 -18.00 -26.04 -18.91
C ASP A 192 -17.58 -24.58 -18.69
N ALA A 193 -16.26 -24.34 -18.62
CA ALA A 193 -15.62 -23.04 -18.49
C ALA A 193 -14.94 -22.53 -19.78
N SER A 194 -15.55 -22.73 -20.96
CA SER A 194 -15.00 -22.25 -22.23
C SER A 194 -15.79 -21.08 -22.85
N PRO A 195 -15.44 -19.81 -22.58
CA PRO A 195 -16.04 -18.66 -23.25
C PRO A 195 -15.64 -18.57 -24.74
N VAL A 196 -16.60 -18.20 -25.58
CA VAL A 196 -16.39 -17.92 -27.00
C VAL A 196 -16.24 -16.43 -27.21
N MET A 197 -15.03 -16.01 -27.55
CA MET A 197 -14.66 -14.65 -27.90
C MET A 197 -14.67 -14.47 -29.43
N TYR A 198 -14.86 -13.24 -29.90
CA TYR A 198 -14.82 -12.92 -31.33
C TYR A 198 -13.85 -11.77 -31.57
N GLY A 199 -12.96 -11.94 -32.55
CA GLY A 199 -11.85 -11.01 -32.83
C GLY A 199 -11.90 -10.42 -34.25
N GLY A 200 -11.13 -9.35 -34.45
CA GLY A 200 -11.06 -8.61 -35.73
C GLY A 200 -12.12 -7.53 -35.86
N LEU A 201 -11.91 -6.57 -36.76
CA LEU A 201 -12.80 -5.41 -36.96
C LEU A 201 -14.21 -5.83 -37.41
N THR A 202 -14.31 -6.97 -38.09
CA THR A 202 -15.50 -7.58 -38.69
C THR A 202 -15.94 -8.86 -37.98
N TRP A 203 -15.37 -9.16 -36.80
CA TRP A 203 -15.63 -10.38 -36.03
C TRP A 203 -15.31 -11.65 -36.85
N GLU A 204 -14.31 -11.54 -37.74
CA GLU A 204 -13.79 -12.57 -38.66
C GLU A 204 -12.97 -13.68 -37.98
N SER A 205 -12.82 -13.60 -36.66
CA SER A 205 -12.18 -14.58 -35.80
C SER A 205 -13.16 -15.06 -34.73
N ARG A 206 -13.15 -16.37 -34.45
CA ARG A 206 -13.85 -17.02 -33.34
C ARG A 206 -12.81 -17.73 -32.48
N ILE A 207 -12.68 -17.30 -31.24
CA ILE A 207 -11.67 -17.76 -30.28
C ILE A 207 -12.39 -18.52 -29.18
N HIS A 208 -11.99 -19.76 -28.93
CA HIS A 208 -12.39 -20.50 -27.74
C HIS A 208 -11.24 -20.43 -26.74
N GLU A 209 -11.42 -19.73 -25.63
CA GLU A 209 -10.53 -19.86 -24.48
C GLU A 209 -11.04 -21.03 -23.64
N CYS A 210 -10.16 -21.93 -23.22
CA CYS A 210 -10.50 -23.07 -22.38
C CYS A 210 -9.58 -23.10 -21.16
N MET A 211 -10.15 -23.29 -19.97
CA MET A 211 -9.35 -23.61 -18.79
C MET A 211 -8.75 -25.01 -18.95
N ALA A 212 -7.46 -25.15 -18.64
CA ALA A 212 -6.70 -26.36 -18.93
C ALA A 212 -5.90 -26.83 -17.71
N TYR A 213 -6.02 -28.13 -17.40
CA TYR A 213 -5.26 -28.83 -16.36
C TYR A 213 -4.09 -29.58 -16.98
N TYR A 214 -2.88 -29.24 -16.57
CA TYR A 214 -1.65 -29.79 -17.12
C TYR A 214 -1.01 -30.81 -16.16
N ARG A 215 -0.35 -31.83 -16.73
CA ARG A 215 0.67 -32.62 -16.02
C ARG A 215 1.96 -32.64 -16.83
N LEU A 216 3.04 -32.18 -16.23
CA LEU A 216 4.38 -32.27 -16.78
C LEU A 216 5.04 -33.57 -16.30
N ASN A 217 5.56 -34.36 -17.25
CA ASN A 217 6.23 -35.64 -17.03
C ASN A 217 5.42 -36.60 -16.13
N LEU A 218 4.09 -36.55 -16.27
CA LEU A 218 3.07 -37.28 -15.50
C LEU A 218 2.98 -36.96 -14.00
N THR A 219 3.97 -36.29 -13.40
CA THR A 219 4.10 -36.13 -11.95
C THR A 219 3.80 -34.71 -11.44
N VAL A 220 4.23 -33.67 -12.15
CA VAL A 220 4.07 -32.27 -11.69
C VAL A 220 2.76 -31.71 -12.20
N ARG A 221 1.88 -31.24 -11.30
CA ARG A 221 0.62 -30.61 -11.71
C ARG A 221 0.85 -29.18 -12.20
N GLY A 222 -0.02 -28.74 -13.08
CA GLY A 222 -0.06 -27.37 -13.55
C GLY A 222 -1.44 -26.97 -14.05
N TRP A 223 -1.61 -25.69 -14.30
CA TRP A 223 -2.87 -25.05 -14.69
C TRP A 223 -2.59 -23.93 -15.69
N GLY A 224 -3.59 -23.58 -16.49
CA GLY A 224 -3.53 -22.43 -17.36
C GLY A 224 -4.64 -22.44 -18.39
N ILE A 225 -4.34 -21.93 -19.58
CA ILE A 225 -5.33 -21.68 -20.64
C ILE A 225 -4.85 -22.31 -21.95
N MET A 226 -5.80 -22.92 -22.67
CA MET A 226 -5.62 -23.28 -24.06
C MET A 226 -6.56 -22.44 -24.93
N GLU A 227 -6.01 -21.67 -25.86
CA GLU A 227 -6.78 -20.81 -26.78
C GLU A 227 -6.86 -21.48 -28.15
N PHE A 228 -8.05 -21.57 -28.75
CA PHE A 228 -8.27 -22.11 -30.09
C PHE A 228 -8.88 -21.05 -31.00
N HIS A 229 -8.10 -20.51 -31.93
CA HIS A 229 -8.51 -19.49 -32.89
C HIS A 229 -8.99 -20.12 -34.22
N TYR A 230 -10.27 -19.98 -34.51
CA TYR A 230 -10.90 -20.35 -35.78
C TYR A 230 -11.20 -19.10 -36.61
N ARG A 231 -11.17 -19.23 -37.94
CA ARG A 231 -11.72 -18.21 -38.83
C ARG A 231 -13.25 -18.21 -38.76
N ASN A 232 -13.86 -17.04 -38.66
CA ASN A 232 -15.31 -16.86 -38.67
C ASN A 232 -15.78 -16.28 -40.01
N GLU A 233 -16.04 -17.15 -40.97
CA GLU A 233 -16.48 -16.74 -42.32
C GLU A 233 -17.94 -16.25 -42.35
N SER A 234 -18.71 -16.45 -41.27
CA SER A 234 -20.10 -16.00 -41.19
C SER A 234 -20.27 -14.51 -40.91
N GLY A 235 -19.17 -13.76 -40.67
CA GLY A 235 -19.15 -12.30 -40.53
C GLY A 235 -20.21 -11.73 -39.57
N ARG A 236 -20.01 -11.90 -38.25
CA ARG A 236 -20.97 -11.36 -37.28
C ARG A 236 -20.96 -9.84 -37.35
N GLN A 237 -22.08 -9.20 -37.67
CA GLN A 237 -22.19 -7.75 -37.58
C GLN A 237 -21.94 -7.35 -36.13
N ALA A 238 -20.91 -6.54 -35.88
CA ALA A 238 -20.65 -6.00 -34.56
C ALA A 238 -21.92 -5.27 -34.07
N PRO A 239 -22.39 -5.48 -32.83
CA PRO A 239 -23.47 -4.65 -32.30
C PRO A 239 -23.04 -3.19 -32.37
N ASP A 240 -23.96 -2.29 -32.72
CA ASP A 240 -23.67 -0.86 -32.89
C ASP A 240 -23.00 -0.27 -31.64
N PHE A 241 -21.67 -0.25 -31.66
CA PHE A 241 -20.88 0.28 -30.56
C PHE A 241 -20.93 1.80 -30.67
N ILE A 242 -21.93 2.38 -30.00
CA ILE A 242 -21.95 3.81 -29.69
C ILE A 242 -21.02 3.98 -28.48
N PRO A 243 -19.77 4.49 -28.64
CA PRO A 243 -18.91 4.76 -27.51
C PRO A 243 -19.60 5.81 -26.63
N PHE A 244 -20.07 5.39 -25.47
CA PHE A 244 -20.60 6.31 -24.47
C PHE A 244 -19.43 7.20 -24.03
N ARG A 245 -19.54 8.50 -24.29
CA ARG A 245 -18.48 9.46 -23.97
C ARG A 245 -18.61 9.83 -22.50
N LYS A 246 -17.74 9.30 -21.64
CA LYS A 246 -17.58 9.79 -20.25
C LYS A 246 -17.40 11.31 -20.31
N LEU A 247 -18.15 12.02 -19.49
CA LEU A 247 -18.06 13.48 -19.47
C LEU A 247 -16.68 13.88 -18.94
N GLN A 248 -15.91 14.62 -19.74
CA GLN A 248 -14.60 15.12 -19.35
C GLN A 248 -14.72 16.60 -18.98
N GLU A 249 -14.10 17.01 -17.86
CA GLU A 249 -13.97 18.43 -17.56
C GLU A 249 -13.21 19.13 -18.71
N PRO A 250 -13.72 20.26 -19.23
CA PRO A 250 -13.04 20.97 -20.28
C PRO A 250 -11.74 21.58 -19.75
N VAL A 251 -10.65 21.45 -20.51
CA VAL A 251 -9.40 22.17 -20.25
C VAL A 251 -9.62 23.64 -20.64
N VAL A 252 -10.09 24.44 -19.68
CA VAL A 252 -10.31 25.89 -19.88
C VAL A 252 -9.10 26.67 -19.37
N PRO A 253 -8.56 27.65 -20.14
CA PRO A 253 -7.54 28.57 -19.63
C PRO A 253 -8.06 29.43 -18.46
N ALA A 254 -7.14 30.15 -17.80
CA ALA A 254 -7.45 31.02 -16.67
C ALA A 254 -8.62 31.97 -16.97
N CYS A 255 -9.75 31.76 -16.31
CA CYS A 255 -10.95 32.56 -16.50
C CYS A 255 -10.86 33.85 -15.65
N SER A 256 -10.96 35.01 -16.29
CA SER A 256 -10.96 36.32 -15.63
C SER A 256 -12.35 36.87 -15.31
N LYS A 257 -13.42 36.20 -15.76
CA LYS A 257 -14.80 36.59 -15.45
C LYS A 257 -15.08 36.37 -13.96
N LEU A 258 -15.68 37.36 -13.30
CA LEU A 258 -16.05 37.31 -11.88
C LEU A 258 -17.31 36.44 -11.63
N VAL A 259 -18.19 36.35 -12.63
CA VAL A 259 -19.46 35.61 -12.58
C VAL A 259 -19.67 34.86 -13.90
N LEU A 260 -20.29 33.68 -13.83
CA LEU A 260 -20.67 32.83 -14.97
C LEU A 260 -22.08 32.27 -14.76
N ALA A 261 -22.93 32.27 -15.79
CA ALA A 261 -24.15 31.45 -15.76
C ALA A 261 -23.79 29.94 -15.71
N LEU A 262 -24.63 29.11 -15.07
CA LEU A 262 -24.46 27.64 -15.06
C LEU A 262 -24.51 27.01 -16.47
N SER A 263 -25.09 27.71 -17.44
CA SER A 263 -25.14 27.33 -18.85
C SER A 263 -23.89 27.71 -19.65
N ASP A 264 -22.97 28.54 -19.12
CA ASP A 264 -21.68 28.82 -19.77
C ASP A 264 -20.80 27.58 -19.68
N LYS A 265 -20.26 27.10 -20.81
CA LYS A 265 -19.42 25.91 -20.86
C LYS A 265 -18.14 26.03 -20.00
N THR A 266 -17.69 27.25 -19.73
CA THR A 266 -16.60 27.56 -18.79
C THR A 266 -16.92 27.13 -17.36
N CYS A 267 -18.21 27.14 -16.98
CA CYS A 267 -18.69 26.77 -15.66
C CYS A 267 -18.50 25.26 -15.38
N GLN A 268 -18.31 24.41 -16.40
CA GLN A 268 -18.07 22.97 -16.25
C GLN A 268 -16.67 22.61 -15.71
N CYS A 269 -15.78 23.60 -15.48
CA CYS A 269 -14.41 23.41 -15.01
C CYS A 269 -14.30 23.68 -13.49
N ALA A 270 -13.94 22.66 -12.70
CA ALA A 270 -13.86 22.79 -11.25
C ALA A 270 -12.77 23.78 -10.78
N ALA A 271 -11.74 24.02 -11.61
CA ALA A 271 -10.71 25.03 -11.34
C ALA A 271 -11.20 26.49 -11.47
N VAL A 272 -12.40 26.73 -12.03
CA VAL A 272 -12.97 28.08 -12.22
C VAL A 272 -14.07 28.39 -11.19
N VAL A 273 -14.92 27.41 -10.87
CA VAL A 273 -16.12 27.59 -10.02
C VAL A 273 -16.21 26.61 -8.84
N GLY A 274 -15.21 25.74 -8.65
CA GLY A 274 -15.24 24.65 -7.68
C GLY A 274 -16.09 23.46 -8.11
N SER A 275 -16.06 22.38 -7.31
CA SER A 275 -16.61 21.08 -7.71
C SER A 275 -18.14 21.08 -7.92
N LYS A 276 -18.92 21.75 -7.06
CA LYS A 276 -20.40 21.73 -7.16
C LYS A 276 -20.91 22.53 -8.36
N GLY A 277 -20.34 23.72 -8.59
CA GLY A 277 -20.68 24.55 -9.76
C GLY A 277 -20.40 23.81 -11.07
N ALA A 278 -19.26 23.12 -11.15
CA ALA A 278 -18.91 22.28 -12.29
C ALA A 278 -19.89 21.12 -12.50
N GLN A 279 -20.20 20.37 -11.45
CA GLN A 279 -21.18 19.26 -11.53
C GLN A 279 -22.57 19.75 -11.95
N LEU A 280 -23.03 20.91 -11.46
CA LEU A 280 -24.32 21.50 -11.88
C LEU A 280 -24.34 21.90 -13.36
N ALA A 281 -23.28 22.56 -13.85
CA ALA A 281 -23.16 22.92 -15.26
C ALA A 281 -23.10 21.68 -16.18
N GLN A 282 -22.50 20.59 -15.70
CA GLN A 282 -22.45 19.30 -16.38
C GLN A 282 -23.84 18.62 -16.41
N LEU A 283 -24.57 18.59 -15.29
CA LEU A 283 -25.96 18.10 -15.25
C LEU A 283 -26.87 18.89 -16.20
N MET A 284 -26.64 20.20 -16.35
CA MET A 284 -27.40 21.05 -17.27
C MET A 284 -27.11 20.74 -18.75
N GLU A 285 -25.90 20.29 -19.10
CA GLU A 285 -25.61 19.71 -20.44
C GLU A 285 -26.33 18.36 -20.60
N MET A 286 -26.27 17.48 -19.58
CA MET A 286 -26.96 16.17 -19.59
C MET A 286 -28.47 16.29 -19.76
N GLN A 287 -29.13 17.28 -19.13
CA GLN A 287 -30.57 17.55 -19.28
C GLN A 287 -30.98 17.64 -20.76
N ASN A 288 -30.17 18.33 -21.57
CA ASN A 288 -30.43 18.51 -23.01
C ASN A 288 -30.26 17.17 -23.75
N CYS A 289 -29.20 16.40 -23.45
CA CYS A 289 -28.98 15.08 -24.03
C CYS A 289 -30.14 14.10 -23.72
N TYR A 290 -30.67 14.14 -22.50
CA TYR A 290 -31.75 13.27 -22.03
C TYR A 290 -33.16 13.81 -22.32
N ARG A 291 -33.29 14.79 -23.22
CA ARG A 291 -34.58 15.36 -23.71
C ARG A 291 -35.48 15.85 -22.57
N ASN A 292 -34.91 16.46 -21.53
CA ASN A 292 -35.62 16.97 -20.35
C ASN A 292 -36.40 15.90 -19.54
N GLN A 293 -35.88 14.68 -19.42
CA GLN A 293 -36.38 13.68 -18.45
C GLN A 293 -36.24 14.17 -16.99
N PHE A 294 -35.27 15.05 -16.73
CA PHE A 294 -35.09 15.81 -15.50
C PHE A 294 -34.73 17.26 -15.84
N PHE A 295 -34.68 18.13 -14.83
CA PHE A 295 -34.32 19.54 -14.94
C PHE A 295 -33.23 19.90 -13.93
N VAL A 296 -32.39 20.88 -14.25
CA VAL A 296 -31.49 21.55 -13.30
C VAL A 296 -31.99 22.99 -13.10
N PRO A 297 -32.17 23.48 -11.85
CA PRO A 297 -32.63 24.85 -11.63
C PRO A 297 -31.64 25.88 -12.18
N THR A 298 -32.17 26.95 -12.78
CA THR A 298 -31.39 28.07 -13.32
C THR A 298 -30.53 28.72 -12.24
N GLY A 299 -29.33 29.14 -12.59
CA GLY A 299 -28.42 29.78 -11.65
C GLY A 299 -27.11 30.24 -12.30
N LEU A 300 -26.24 30.77 -11.45
CA LEU A 300 -24.92 31.26 -11.78
C LEU A 300 -23.89 30.82 -10.74
N CYS A 301 -22.61 30.98 -11.06
CA CYS A 301 -21.49 30.82 -10.15
C CYS A 301 -20.71 32.13 -10.07
N VAL A 302 -20.53 32.64 -8.84
CA VAL A 302 -19.45 33.58 -8.52
C VAL A 302 -18.15 32.79 -8.58
N THR A 303 -17.19 33.22 -9.40
CA THR A 303 -16.00 32.43 -9.72
C THR A 303 -14.92 32.55 -8.66
N ILE A 304 -13.93 31.66 -8.72
CA ILE A 304 -12.74 31.71 -7.87
C ILE A 304 -11.93 32.98 -8.14
N ALA A 305 -11.95 33.49 -9.38
CA ALA A 305 -11.35 34.77 -9.74
C ALA A 305 -11.99 35.96 -9.00
N ALA A 306 -13.28 35.89 -8.63
CA ALA A 306 -13.92 36.90 -7.80
C ALA A 306 -13.43 36.89 -6.35
N LEU A 307 -13.26 35.71 -5.74
CA LEU A 307 -12.62 35.59 -4.42
C LEU A 307 -11.19 36.15 -4.45
N GLU A 308 -10.40 35.79 -5.47
CA GLU A 308 -9.06 36.35 -5.65
C GLU A 308 -9.08 37.88 -5.85
N HIS A 309 -10.05 38.42 -6.59
CA HIS A 309 -10.17 39.86 -6.81
C HIS A 309 -10.50 40.59 -5.51
N HIS A 310 -11.47 40.09 -4.74
CA HIS A 310 -11.85 40.61 -3.44
C HIS A 310 -10.65 40.58 -2.46
N MET A 311 -9.93 39.47 -2.40
CA MET A 311 -8.69 39.34 -1.60
C MET A 311 -7.59 40.32 -2.02
N LYS A 312 -7.42 40.58 -3.32
CA LYS A 312 -6.44 41.56 -3.85
C LYS A 312 -6.82 43.02 -3.55
N LYS A 313 -8.10 43.32 -3.36
CA LYS A 313 -8.60 44.67 -2.98
C LYS A 313 -8.53 44.92 -1.47
N SER A 314 -8.49 43.87 -0.63
CA SER A 314 -8.54 43.99 0.84
C SER A 314 -7.26 43.47 1.52
N ASN A 315 -6.37 44.41 1.87
CA ASN A 315 -5.10 44.11 2.55
C ASN A 315 -5.29 43.36 3.89
N CYS A 316 -6.36 43.65 4.65
CA CYS A 316 -6.61 43.00 5.94
C CYS A 316 -7.03 41.53 5.79
N LEU A 317 -7.82 41.19 4.77
CA LEU A 317 -8.15 39.80 4.46
C LEU A 317 -6.90 39.03 4.01
N GLN A 318 -6.08 39.63 3.13
CA GLN A 318 -4.84 39.02 2.66
C GLN A 318 -3.87 38.72 3.81
N GLN A 319 -3.71 39.68 4.75
CA GLN A 319 -2.88 39.50 5.94
C GLN A 319 -3.42 38.40 6.87
N ALA A 320 -4.73 38.40 7.16
CA ALA A 320 -5.33 37.40 8.04
C ALA A 320 -5.19 35.96 7.50
N VAL A 321 -5.40 35.76 6.20
CA VAL A 321 -5.23 34.44 5.56
C VAL A 321 -3.76 34.02 5.50
N ALA A 322 -2.83 34.97 5.28
CA ALA A 322 -1.40 34.69 5.29
C ALA A 322 -0.89 34.29 6.69
N GLU A 323 -1.32 34.99 7.75
CA GLU A 323 -1.00 34.66 9.14
C GLU A 323 -1.58 33.30 9.56
N LEU A 324 -2.83 33.02 9.19
CA LEU A 324 -3.47 31.72 9.42
C LEU A 324 -2.68 30.57 8.76
N ASN A 325 -2.30 30.73 7.49
CA ASN A 325 -1.49 29.75 6.77
C ASN A 325 -0.10 29.56 7.41
N TYR A 326 0.54 30.63 7.88
CA TYR A 326 1.82 30.57 8.60
C TYR A 326 1.73 29.80 9.92
N VAL A 327 0.67 30.02 10.73
CA VAL A 327 0.51 29.35 12.03
C VAL A 327 0.16 27.86 11.89
N VAL A 328 -0.62 27.49 10.86
CA VAL A 328 -0.90 26.09 10.53
C VAL A 328 0.38 25.36 10.13
N CYS A 329 1.19 25.91 9.22
CA CYS A 329 2.43 25.26 8.77
C CYS A 329 3.53 25.19 9.84
N ASN A 330 3.57 26.11 10.81
CA ASN A 330 4.56 26.10 11.90
C ASN A 330 4.12 25.32 13.15
N GLY A 331 2.98 24.61 13.08
CA GLY A 331 2.55 23.64 14.08
C GLY A 331 2.05 24.24 15.39
N ASN A 332 1.17 25.25 15.33
CA ASN A 332 0.31 25.78 16.43
C ASN A 332 0.90 25.74 17.86
N LYS A 333 2.17 26.11 18.04
CA LYS A 333 2.91 25.93 19.32
C LYS A 333 2.33 26.71 20.51
N ASN A 334 1.48 27.70 20.23
CA ASN A 334 0.89 28.61 21.21
C ASN A 334 -0.63 28.42 21.37
N GLY A 335 -1.25 27.43 20.70
CA GLY A 335 -2.68 27.12 20.84
C GLY A 335 -3.68 28.08 20.15
N ASN A 336 -3.21 29.14 19.47
CA ASN A 336 -4.02 30.27 19.01
C ASN A 336 -4.85 30.01 17.72
N LEU A 337 -4.74 28.85 17.07
CA LEU A 337 -5.39 28.58 15.77
C LEU A 337 -6.91 28.85 15.73
N HIS A 338 -7.64 28.61 16.82
CA HIS A 338 -9.09 28.85 16.88
C HIS A 338 -9.43 30.35 16.78
N GLU A 339 -8.76 31.18 17.58
CA GLU A 339 -8.93 32.64 17.59
C GLU A 339 -8.58 33.26 16.23
N LEU A 340 -7.53 32.76 15.56
CA LEU A 340 -7.16 33.19 14.22
C LEU A 340 -8.21 32.85 13.17
N CYS A 341 -8.82 31.67 13.25
CA CYS A 341 -9.93 31.28 12.39
C CYS A 341 -11.15 32.20 12.62
N GLU A 342 -11.55 32.42 13.88
CA GLU A 342 -12.68 33.29 14.23
C GLU A 342 -12.46 34.73 13.76
N ARG A 343 -11.26 35.28 13.98
CA ARG A 343 -10.88 36.62 13.51
C ARG A 343 -10.90 36.72 11.97
N CYS A 344 -10.45 35.67 11.27
CA CYS A 344 -10.50 35.63 9.80
C CYS A 344 -11.94 35.57 9.28
N VAL A 345 -12.77 34.69 9.85
CA VAL A 345 -14.21 34.58 9.55
C VAL A 345 -14.93 35.92 9.76
N GLU A 346 -14.63 36.62 10.86
CA GLU A 346 -15.26 37.90 11.19
C GLU A 346 -14.81 39.04 10.26
N LEU A 347 -13.55 39.05 9.82
CA LEU A 347 -13.06 40.01 8.82
C LEU A 347 -13.76 39.83 7.46
N PHE A 348 -14.01 38.60 7.01
CA PHE A 348 -14.75 38.33 5.78
C PHE A 348 -16.21 38.85 5.84
N LYS A 349 -16.88 38.71 7.00
CA LYS A 349 -18.25 39.26 7.17
C LYS A 349 -18.30 40.79 7.16
N ARG A 350 -17.23 41.46 7.64
CA ARG A 350 -17.18 42.93 7.76
C ARG A 350 -16.66 43.63 6.50
N THR A 351 -16.04 42.90 5.58
CA THR A 351 -15.47 43.47 4.36
C THR A 351 -16.51 43.43 3.25
N GLU A 352 -17.14 44.56 2.96
CA GLU A 352 -18.08 44.74 1.84
C GLU A 352 -17.51 44.20 0.51
N LEU A 353 -18.37 43.64 -0.34
CA LEU A 353 -17.95 43.11 -1.64
C LEU A 353 -17.35 44.23 -2.50
N SER A 354 -16.47 43.86 -3.45
CA SER A 354 -15.96 44.90 -4.35
C SER A 354 -17.07 45.31 -5.33
N PRO A 355 -17.22 46.61 -5.67
CA PRO A 355 -18.30 47.08 -6.54
C PRO A 355 -18.33 46.37 -7.90
N GLU A 356 -17.17 45.93 -8.40
CA GLU A 356 -17.08 45.16 -9.65
C GLU A 356 -17.73 43.77 -9.55
N ILE A 357 -17.64 43.13 -8.38
CA ILE A 357 -18.26 41.83 -8.12
C ILE A 357 -19.77 42.00 -7.94
N GLU A 358 -20.20 43.00 -7.17
CA GLU A 358 -21.62 43.32 -6.98
C GLU A 358 -22.32 43.64 -8.31
N CYS A 359 -21.69 44.46 -9.16
CA CYS A 359 -22.20 44.80 -10.49
C CYS A 359 -22.37 43.54 -11.34
N ALA A 360 -21.35 42.67 -11.40
CA ALA A 360 -21.41 41.42 -12.17
C ALA A 360 -22.48 40.44 -11.65
N ILE A 361 -22.68 40.33 -10.33
CA ILE A 361 -23.76 39.52 -9.74
C ILE A 361 -25.12 40.12 -10.13
N ARG A 362 -25.28 41.44 -10.02
CA ARG A 362 -26.56 42.13 -10.29
C ARG A 362 -26.97 42.00 -11.76
N GLU A 363 -26.04 42.22 -12.68
CA GLU A 363 -26.22 42.07 -14.12
C GLU A 363 -26.64 40.63 -14.48
N GLN A 364 -25.91 39.64 -13.97
CA GLN A 364 -26.19 38.24 -14.29
C GLN A 364 -27.50 37.73 -13.67
N LEU A 365 -27.85 38.15 -12.45
CA LEU A 365 -29.16 37.85 -11.85
C LEU A 365 -30.31 38.51 -12.61
N ALA A 366 -30.13 39.73 -13.14
CA ALA A 366 -31.11 40.39 -13.98
C ALA A 366 -31.31 39.68 -15.33
N GLU A 367 -30.22 39.27 -15.99
CA GLU A 367 -30.27 38.50 -17.24
C GLU A 367 -31.01 37.16 -17.05
N LEU A 368 -30.71 36.44 -15.96
CA LEU A 368 -31.37 35.18 -15.60
C LEU A 368 -32.79 35.37 -14.99
N ARG A 369 -33.23 36.61 -14.79
CA ARG A 369 -34.54 37.00 -14.20
C ARG A 369 -34.76 36.52 -12.74
N LEU A 370 -33.68 36.43 -11.97
CA LEU A 370 -33.66 35.93 -10.59
C LEU A 370 -33.83 37.02 -9.51
N LEU A 371 -34.23 38.25 -9.90
CA LEU A 371 -34.46 39.40 -9.00
C LEU A 371 -35.96 39.71 -8.75
N GLY A 372 -36.86 38.76 -9.01
CA GLY A 372 -38.29 38.91 -8.74
C GLY A 372 -38.62 38.91 -7.24
N ALA A 373 -39.64 39.64 -6.81
CA ALA A 373 -40.04 39.71 -5.39
C ALA A 373 -40.47 38.34 -4.79
N GLU A 374 -40.99 37.45 -5.63
CA GLU A 374 -41.39 36.09 -5.27
C GLU A 374 -40.28 35.05 -5.46
N GLU A 375 -39.16 35.41 -6.09
CA GLU A 375 -38.05 34.47 -6.25
C GLU A 375 -37.33 34.25 -4.92
N ARG A 376 -36.84 33.03 -4.72
CA ARG A 376 -36.00 32.64 -3.58
C ARG A 376 -34.77 31.91 -4.12
N LEU A 377 -33.63 32.15 -3.50
CA LEU A 377 -32.34 31.65 -3.97
C LEU A 377 -31.67 30.75 -2.92
N ALA A 378 -30.96 29.74 -3.41
CA ALA A 378 -30.03 28.92 -2.66
C ALA A 378 -28.61 29.38 -3.00
N ILE A 379 -27.83 29.76 -1.99
CA ILE A 379 -26.45 30.19 -2.11
C ILE A 379 -25.58 29.09 -1.49
N ARG A 380 -24.83 28.38 -2.34
CA ARG A 380 -24.09 27.15 -1.98
C ARG A 380 -22.58 27.37 -2.18
N SER A 381 -21.78 27.09 -1.17
CA SER A 381 -20.31 27.00 -1.28
C SER A 381 -19.90 25.93 -2.30
N SER A 382 -18.88 26.22 -3.11
CA SER A 382 -18.33 25.31 -4.12
C SER A 382 -16.80 25.42 -4.12
N ALA A 383 -16.14 24.66 -3.25
CA ALA A 383 -14.67 24.72 -3.12
C ALA A 383 -13.94 23.84 -4.15
N ILE A 384 -12.67 24.17 -4.43
CA ILE A 384 -11.77 23.23 -5.13
C ILE A 384 -11.54 22.02 -4.23
N GLY A 385 -11.75 20.81 -4.79
CA GLY A 385 -11.43 19.56 -4.10
C GLY A 385 -12.48 19.11 -3.07
N GLU A 386 -13.67 19.71 -3.08
CA GLU A 386 -14.75 19.42 -2.12
C GLU A 386 -15.43 18.07 -2.39
N ASP A 387 -15.75 17.82 -3.66
CA ASP A 387 -16.49 16.66 -4.17
C ASP A 387 -15.70 16.01 -5.34
N THR A 388 -14.61 15.31 -5.04
CA THR A 388 -13.80 14.56 -6.03
C THR A 388 -13.85 13.06 -5.75
N GLU A 389 -13.40 12.20 -6.67
CA GLU A 389 -13.33 10.74 -6.42
C GLU A 389 -12.55 10.36 -5.14
N GLY A 390 -11.68 11.26 -4.63
CA GLY A 390 -10.83 11.04 -3.47
C GLY A 390 -11.25 11.77 -2.18
N THR A 391 -12.13 12.76 -2.27
CA THR A 391 -12.49 13.64 -1.15
C THR A 391 -13.98 13.95 -1.16
N SER A 392 -14.61 13.82 0.00
CA SER A 392 -15.93 14.39 0.27
C SER A 392 -15.83 15.24 1.53
N ALA A 393 -15.96 16.55 1.39
CA ALA A 393 -15.96 17.51 2.51
C ALA A 393 -17.40 17.84 2.96
N ALA A 394 -18.28 16.83 2.99
CA ALA A 394 -19.69 16.97 3.33
C ALA A 394 -19.89 17.70 4.67
N GLY A 395 -20.77 18.71 4.68
CA GLY A 395 -21.15 19.47 5.87
C GLY A 395 -20.08 20.41 6.45
N GLN A 396 -18.92 20.58 5.81
CA GLN A 396 -17.84 21.45 6.31
C GLN A 396 -17.96 22.92 5.90
N LEU A 397 -18.75 23.22 4.87
CA LEU A 397 -18.89 24.55 4.28
C LEU A 397 -20.35 25.00 4.24
N ARG A 398 -20.56 26.32 4.28
CA ARG A 398 -21.87 26.93 4.50
C ARG A 398 -22.74 26.92 3.23
N THR A 399 -24.04 26.77 3.44
CA THR A 399 -25.11 26.94 2.44
C THR A 399 -26.20 27.78 3.09
N GLU A 400 -26.79 28.69 2.33
CA GLU A 400 -27.95 29.51 2.73
C GLU A 400 -29.12 29.19 1.78
N LEU A 401 -30.32 29.00 2.33
CA LEU A 401 -31.53 28.63 1.60
C LEU A 401 -32.65 29.65 1.82
N GLY A 402 -33.46 29.89 0.79
CA GLY A 402 -34.60 30.82 0.89
C GLY A 402 -34.21 32.30 0.90
N VAL A 403 -33.02 32.65 0.41
CA VAL A 403 -32.49 34.02 0.41
C VAL A 403 -33.28 34.91 -0.56
N LYS A 404 -33.58 36.16 -0.15
CA LYS A 404 -34.53 37.05 -0.82
C LYS A 404 -33.91 38.43 -1.13
N GLY A 405 -33.89 38.78 -2.41
CA GLY A 405 -33.39 40.09 -2.86
C GLY A 405 -31.86 40.17 -2.92
N PHE A 406 -31.35 41.28 -3.48
CA PHE A 406 -29.94 41.40 -3.85
C PHE A 406 -28.98 41.53 -2.65
N GLU A 407 -29.34 42.32 -1.65
CA GLU A 407 -28.46 42.60 -0.51
C GLU A 407 -28.17 41.34 0.33
N GLU A 408 -29.20 40.49 0.55
CA GLU A 408 -29.02 39.20 1.24
C GLU A 408 -28.18 38.21 0.41
N VAL A 409 -28.23 38.28 -0.93
CA VAL A 409 -27.36 37.45 -1.79
C VAL A 409 -25.89 37.84 -1.61
N CYS A 410 -25.57 39.13 -1.54
CA CYS A 410 -24.21 39.61 -1.29
C CYS A 410 -23.67 39.13 0.07
N ASP A 411 -24.45 39.31 1.13
CA ASP A 411 -24.13 38.82 2.48
C ASP A 411 -23.99 37.28 2.52
N ALA A 412 -24.87 36.54 1.85
CA ALA A 412 -24.76 35.08 1.73
C ALA A 412 -23.48 34.64 1.00
N VAL A 413 -23.03 35.35 -0.04
CA VAL A 413 -21.75 35.10 -0.74
C VAL A 413 -20.56 35.32 0.20
N GLN A 414 -20.55 36.43 0.96
CA GLN A 414 -19.51 36.71 1.96
C GLN A 414 -19.49 35.64 3.07
N LYS A 415 -20.66 35.23 3.59
CA LYS A 415 -20.80 34.15 4.57
C LYS A 415 -20.30 32.81 4.04
N CYS A 416 -20.53 32.51 2.76
CA CYS A 416 -19.96 31.34 2.10
C CYS A 416 -18.42 31.42 2.10
N TRP A 417 -17.83 32.51 1.59
CA TRP A 417 -16.37 32.69 1.60
C TRP A 417 -15.76 32.65 3.01
N ALA A 418 -16.41 33.25 4.01
CA ALA A 418 -15.97 33.19 5.39
C ALA A 418 -15.91 31.73 5.91
N SER A 419 -16.87 30.87 5.53
CA SER A 419 -16.94 29.48 6.02
C SER A 419 -15.71 28.63 5.67
N LEU A 420 -15.01 28.98 4.59
CA LEU A 420 -13.74 28.35 4.19
C LEU A 420 -12.68 28.43 5.30
N TYR A 421 -12.68 29.51 6.07
CA TYR A 421 -11.71 29.80 7.13
C TYR A 421 -12.22 29.44 8.53
N SER A 422 -13.35 28.73 8.62
CA SER A 422 -13.80 28.13 9.88
C SER A 422 -12.77 27.13 10.41
N PHE A 423 -12.67 27.01 11.74
CA PHE A 423 -11.70 26.11 12.38
C PHE A 423 -11.82 24.66 11.89
N GLN A 424 -13.04 24.17 11.68
CA GLN A 424 -13.33 22.83 11.17
C GLN A 424 -12.83 22.65 9.73
N ALA A 425 -13.17 23.58 8.81
CA ALA A 425 -12.72 23.53 7.41
C ALA A 425 -11.19 23.70 7.26
N VAL A 426 -10.54 24.44 8.16
CA VAL A 426 -9.07 24.59 8.18
C VAL A 426 -8.40 23.34 8.73
N GLN A 427 -8.88 22.77 9.84
CA GLN A 427 -8.36 21.51 10.38
C GLN A 427 -8.52 20.35 9.41
N TYR A 428 -9.69 20.21 8.78
CA TYR A 428 -9.96 19.17 7.78
C TYR A 428 -8.93 19.21 6.63
N ARG A 429 -8.69 20.40 6.07
CA ARG A 429 -7.73 20.59 4.97
C ARG A 429 -6.29 20.34 5.42
N HIS A 430 -5.89 20.86 6.58
CA HIS A 430 -4.56 20.62 7.14
C HIS A 430 -4.28 19.12 7.37
N GLN A 431 -5.23 18.39 7.97
CA GLN A 431 -5.14 16.93 8.14
C GLN A 431 -5.02 16.17 6.81
N ARG A 432 -5.47 16.74 5.69
CA ARG A 432 -5.39 16.15 4.35
C ARG A 432 -4.20 16.62 3.52
N GLY A 433 -3.30 17.45 4.08
CA GLY A 433 -2.19 18.06 3.32
C GLY A 433 -2.66 19.06 2.26
N GLN A 434 -3.85 19.64 2.44
CA GLN A 434 -4.44 20.62 1.52
C GLN A 434 -4.17 22.06 1.99
N PRO A 435 -3.99 23.03 1.07
CA PRO A 435 -3.75 24.42 1.42
C PRO A 435 -4.87 25.07 2.25
N VAL A 436 -4.49 25.89 3.23
CA VAL A 436 -5.40 26.72 4.04
C VAL A 436 -6.00 27.87 3.22
N ALA A 437 -5.21 28.44 2.31
CA ALA A 437 -5.72 29.29 1.23
C ALA A 437 -6.09 28.40 0.03
N SER A 438 -7.39 28.18 -0.20
CA SER A 438 -7.91 27.44 -1.35
C SER A 438 -8.88 28.31 -2.15
N GLY A 439 -9.04 28.01 -3.44
CA GLY A 439 -10.07 28.65 -4.27
C GLY A 439 -11.45 28.12 -3.94
N MET A 440 -12.44 29.01 -3.90
CA MET A 440 -13.85 28.66 -3.73
C MET A 440 -14.76 29.58 -4.55
N GLY A 441 -15.57 28.99 -5.41
CA GLY A 441 -16.71 29.65 -6.03
C GLY A 441 -17.95 29.57 -5.15
N VAL A 442 -18.97 30.33 -5.50
CA VAL A 442 -20.28 30.30 -4.82
C VAL A 442 -21.36 30.15 -5.87
N VAL A 443 -22.15 29.08 -5.79
CA VAL A 443 -23.30 28.85 -6.66
C VAL A 443 -24.48 29.66 -6.12
N ILE A 444 -25.15 30.42 -6.98
CA ILE A 444 -26.42 31.09 -6.69
C ILE A 444 -27.46 30.48 -7.61
N GLN A 445 -28.42 29.75 -7.06
CA GLN A 445 -29.36 28.92 -7.81
C GLN A 445 -30.81 29.19 -7.38
N GLN A 446 -31.75 29.10 -8.33
CA GLN A 446 -33.18 29.21 -8.05
C GLN A 446 -33.65 28.10 -7.10
N MET A 447 -34.38 28.47 -6.03
CA MET A 447 -35.05 27.49 -5.17
C MET A 447 -36.15 26.76 -5.94
N VAL A 448 -36.29 25.46 -5.66
CA VAL A 448 -37.41 24.65 -6.16
C VAL A 448 -38.42 24.53 -5.03
N PRO A 449 -39.62 25.11 -5.14
CA PRO A 449 -40.69 24.90 -4.16
C PRO A 449 -41.18 23.46 -4.31
N ALA A 450 -40.56 22.57 -3.54
CA ALA A 450 -40.65 21.14 -3.67
C ALA A 450 -41.81 20.58 -2.84
N GLN A 451 -42.55 19.65 -3.43
CA GLN A 451 -43.58 18.88 -2.70
C GLN A 451 -42.93 17.76 -1.88
N ALA A 452 -41.90 17.15 -2.46
CA ALA A 452 -41.02 16.20 -1.79
C ALA A 452 -39.61 16.36 -2.37
N ALA A 453 -38.60 16.11 -1.54
CA ALA A 453 -37.19 16.18 -1.91
C ALA A 453 -36.39 15.18 -1.08
N GLY A 454 -35.13 14.97 -1.48
CA GLY A 454 -34.24 14.10 -0.75
C GLY A 454 -33.00 13.70 -1.53
N VAL A 455 -32.51 12.50 -1.21
CA VAL A 455 -31.22 11.99 -1.63
C VAL A 455 -31.39 10.63 -2.29
N LEU A 456 -30.66 10.36 -3.37
CA LEU A 456 -30.64 9.07 -4.04
C LEU A 456 -29.20 8.61 -4.25
N PHE A 457 -28.90 7.39 -3.80
CA PHE A 457 -27.63 6.71 -4.07
C PHE A 457 -27.82 5.70 -5.22
N THR A 458 -27.02 5.82 -6.30
CA THR A 458 -27.11 4.90 -7.46
C THR A 458 -26.57 3.50 -7.19
N CYS A 459 -26.06 3.26 -5.98
CA CYS A 459 -25.73 1.95 -5.42
C CYS A 459 -26.08 1.97 -3.93
N ASN A 460 -26.04 0.82 -3.24
CA ASN A 460 -26.27 0.80 -1.80
C ASN A 460 -25.08 1.49 -1.09
N PRO A 461 -25.29 2.57 -0.31
CA PRO A 461 -24.19 3.36 0.27
C PRO A 461 -23.44 2.64 1.40
N VAL A 462 -24.02 1.57 1.98
CA VAL A 462 -23.42 0.76 3.04
C VAL A 462 -22.66 -0.42 2.44
N THR A 463 -23.33 -1.23 1.61
CA THR A 463 -22.75 -2.48 1.06
C THR A 463 -22.01 -2.27 -0.26
N GLY A 464 -22.16 -1.11 -0.91
CA GLY A 464 -21.66 -0.83 -2.26
C GLY A 464 -22.28 -1.70 -3.35
N HIS A 465 -23.44 -2.30 -3.07
CA HIS A 465 -24.15 -3.14 -4.05
C HIS A 465 -24.63 -2.29 -5.22
N SER A 466 -23.97 -2.43 -6.38
CA SER A 466 -24.24 -1.63 -7.58
C SER A 466 -25.68 -1.79 -8.10
N GLY A 467 -26.20 -3.02 -8.13
CA GLY A 467 -27.59 -3.31 -8.53
C GLY A 467 -28.71 -2.90 -7.56
N ARG A 468 -28.44 -2.20 -6.45
CA ARG A 468 -29.47 -1.69 -5.53
C ARG A 468 -29.34 -0.17 -5.42
N MET A 469 -30.38 0.60 -5.73
CA MET A 469 -30.42 2.04 -5.46
C MET A 469 -31.21 2.31 -4.18
N ILE A 470 -30.80 3.30 -3.41
CA ILE A 470 -31.48 3.73 -2.18
C ILE A 470 -31.96 5.17 -2.36
N ILE A 471 -33.25 5.41 -2.11
CA ILE A 471 -33.87 6.73 -2.13
C ILE A 471 -34.31 7.06 -0.70
N ASN A 472 -33.82 8.17 -0.15
CA ASN A 472 -34.31 8.77 1.08
C ASN A 472 -35.13 10.01 0.72
N ALA A 473 -36.40 10.06 1.14
CA ALA A 473 -37.35 11.09 0.71
C ALA A 473 -38.18 11.67 1.88
N ASN A 474 -38.36 12.99 1.91
CA ASN A 474 -39.28 13.65 2.85
C ASN A 474 -40.12 14.73 2.12
N TYR A 475 -41.19 15.20 2.76
CA TYR A 475 -42.00 16.31 2.27
C TYR A 475 -41.27 17.65 2.36
N GLY A 476 -41.57 18.55 1.42
CA GLY A 476 -40.96 19.87 1.34
C GLY A 476 -39.53 19.85 0.79
N LEU A 477 -38.68 20.72 1.35
CA LEU A 477 -37.28 20.93 0.99
C LEU A 477 -36.36 19.83 1.54
N GLY A 478 -35.34 19.49 0.75
CA GLY A 478 -34.39 18.41 1.02
C GLY A 478 -33.50 18.62 2.27
N GLU A 479 -33.44 19.85 2.77
CA GLU A 479 -32.70 20.20 4.00
C GLU A 479 -33.11 19.30 5.18
N SER A 480 -34.40 18.96 5.30
CA SER A 480 -34.90 18.07 6.36
C SER A 480 -34.30 16.66 6.34
N VAL A 481 -33.86 16.19 5.16
CA VAL A 481 -33.21 14.88 4.96
C VAL A 481 -31.71 14.99 5.19
N VAL A 482 -31.06 16.03 4.65
CA VAL A 482 -29.60 16.23 4.71
C VAL A 482 -29.13 16.55 6.14
N SER A 483 -29.92 17.34 6.89
CA SER A 483 -29.61 17.73 8.28
C SER A 483 -30.06 16.72 9.34
N GLY A 484 -30.83 15.69 8.96
CA GLY A 484 -31.30 14.64 9.88
C GLY A 484 -32.41 15.05 10.85
N HIS A 485 -33.12 16.16 10.63
CA HIS A 485 -34.19 16.64 11.53
C HIS A 485 -35.44 15.75 11.55
N SER A 486 -35.65 14.91 10.53
CA SER A 486 -36.85 14.07 10.38
C SER A 486 -36.47 12.74 9.75
N GLU A 487 -37.07 11.63 10.21
CA GLU A 487 -36.85 10.31 9.61
C GLU A 487 -37.57 10.20 8.25
N PRO A 488 -36.84 10.08 7.13
CA PRO A 488 -37.41 10.05 5.78
C PRO A 488 -37.94 8.67 5.41
N ASP A 489 -38.74 8.60 4.35
CA ASP A 489 -39.02 7.32 3.68
C ASP A 489 -37.75 6.77 3.04
N THR A 490 -37.49 5.48 3.22
CA THR A 490 -36.38 4.76 2.59
C THR A 490 -36.92 3.75 1.57
N ILE A 491 -36.61 3.94 0.29
CA ILE A 491 -37.05 3.07 -0.80
C ILE A 491 -35.83 2.37 -1.41
N THR A 492 -35.89 1.05 -1.53
CA THR A 492 -34.85 0.23 -2.20
C THR A 492 -35.34 -0.19 -3.59
N LEU A 493 -34.56 0.13 -4.62
CA LEU A 493 -34.79 -0.28 -6.01
C LEU A 493 -33.76 -1.31 -6.46
N SER A 494 -34.15 -2.25 -7.31
CA SER A 494 -33.22 -3.00 -8.18
C SER A 494 -33.26 -2.41 -9.58
N HIS A 495 -32.21 -2.67 -10.37
CA HIS A 495 -32.24 -2.48 -11.82
C HIS A 495 -31.54 -3.63 -12.54
N ASN A 496 -31.93 -3.89 -13.79
CA ASN A 496 -31.19 -4.81 -14.67
C ASN A 496 -30.05 -4.09 -15.42
N LEU A 497 -29.31 -4.81 -16.26
CA LEU A 497 -28.19 -4.27 -17.05
C LEU A 497 -28.60 -3.16 -18.04
N LYS A 498 -29.89 -3.12 -18.43
CA LYS A 498 -30.47 -2.10 -19.33
C LYS A 498 -31.02 -0.88 -18.56
N GLY A 499 -30.95 -0.88 -17.22
CA GLY A 499 -31.40 0.22 -16.36
C GLY A 499 -32.89 0.21 -16.00
N LYS A 500 -33.63 -0.84 -16.38
CA LYS A 500 -35.05 -0.98 -16.01
C LYS A 500 -35.16 -1.20 -14.51
N CYS A 501 -35.76 -0.25 -13.79
CA CYS A 501 -35.89 -0.29 -12.34
C CYS A 501 -37.11 -1.09 -11.86
N GLN A 502 -37.02 -1.66 -10.65
CA GLN A 502 -38.13 -2.28 -9.92
C GLN A 502 -38.04 -1.93 -8.43
N ILE A 503 -39.17 -1.73 -7.77
CA ILE A 503 -39.22 -1.49 -6.32
C ILE A 503 -39.11 -2.83 -5.57
N ILE A 504 -38.16 -2.93 -4.64
CA ILE A 504 -37.95 -4.12 -3.79
C ILE A 504 -38.66 -3.92 -2.44
N LYS A 505 -38.46 -2.76 -1.82
CA LYS A 505 -38.87 -2.47 -0.44
C LYS A 505 -39.15 -0.98 -0.29
N LYS A 506 -40.16 -0.63 0.51
CA LYS A 506 -40.41 0.72 1.02
C LYS A 506 -40.50 0.65 2.53
N GLU A 507 -39.78 1.52 3.21
CA GLU A 507 -39.84 1.73 4.65
C GLU A 507 -40.34 3.15 4.86
N ILE A 508 -41.50 3.28 5.50
CA ILE A 508 -42.17 4.58 5.67
C ILE A 508 -41.58 5.24 6.92
N GLY A 509 -40.90 6.37 6.72
CA GLY A 509 -40.31 7.14 7.81
C GLY A 509 -41.38 7.85 8.63
N VAL A 510 -41.08 8.16 9.89
CA VAL A 510 -42.04 8.85 10.78
C VAL A 510 -42.39 10.25 10.25
N LYS A 511 -41.49 10.90 9.49
CA LYS A 511 -41.71 12.18 8.79
C LYS A 511 -42.42 13.24 9.65
N LYS A 512 -42.02 13.39 10.93
CA LYS A 512 -42.70 14.28 11.89
C LYS A 512 -42.78 15.72 11.42
N GLN A 513 -41.73 16.20 10.77
CA GLN A 513 -41.61 17.56 10.27
C GLN A 513 -41.19 17.60 8.81
N GLN A 514 -41.66 18.64 8.12
CA GLN A 514 -41.31 19.02 6.77
C GLN A 514 -40.64 20.41 6.79
N CYS A 515 -39.72 20.64 5.85
CA CYS A 515 -39.03 21.93 5.71
C CYS A 515 -39.64 22.70 4.54
N LEU A 516 -40.03 23.96 4.75
CA LEU A 516 -40.69 24.80 3.76
C LEU A 516 -39.97 26.15 3.62
N GLU A 517 -40.18 26.83 2.50
CA GLU A 517 -39.73 28.20 2.31
C GLU A 517 -40.52 29.14 3.25
N ASN A 518 -39.86 30.19 3.73
CA ASN A 518 -40.50 31.23 4.54
C ASN A 518 -40.81 32.48 3.70
N ASP A 519 -41.99 33.07 3.91
CA ASP A 519 -42.48 34.21 3.13
C ASP A 519 -41.60 35.46 3.31
N GLU A 520 -41.10 35.65 4.54
CA GLU A 520 -40.17 36.73 4.92
C GLU A 520 -38.72 36.49 4.45
N GLY A 521 -38.38 35.26 4.03
CA GLY A 521 -37.01 34.83 3.71
C GLY A 521 -36.52 33.73 4.65
N GLY A 522 -35.60 32.89 4.15
CA GLY A 522 -35.11 31.71 4.86
C GLY A 522 -36.02 30.47 4.71
N ILE A 523 -35.84 29.53 5.65
CA ILE A 523 -36.61 28.28 5.74
C ILE A 523 -37.30 28.16 7.09
N LYS A 524 -38.41 27.41 7.14
CA LYS A 524 -39.15 27.06 8.36
C LYS A 524 -39.42 25.56 8.42
N TYR A 525 -39.54 25.04 9.65
CA TYR A 525 -39.98 23.68 9.91
C TYR A 525 -41.43 23.70 10.39
N GLU A 526 -42.27 22.85 9.80
CA GLU A 526 -43.67 22.68 10.19
C GLU A 526 -43.97 21.19 10.41
N ASP A 527 -44.87 20.88 11.33
CA ASP A 527 -45.28 19.51 11.58
C ASP A 527 -46.07 18.95 10.38
N THR A 528 -45.72 17.72 9.97
CA THR A 528 -46.41 17.03 8.87
C THR A 528 -47.76 16.50 9.35
N SER A 529 -48.78 16.54 8.51
CA SER A 529 -50.10 15.99 8.84
C SER A 529 -50.00 14.48 9.14
N ILE A 530 -50.74 13.99 10.14
CA ILE A 530 -50.75 12.56 10.53
C ILE A 530 -51.15 11.65 9.34
N SER A 531 -52.03 12.14 8.46
CA SER A 531 -52.46 11.46 7.24
C SER A 531 -51.32 11.26 6.23
N ASP A 532 -50.41 12.23 6.15
CA ASP A 532 -49.37 12.25 5.11
C ASP A 532 -48.07 11.64 5.63
N ALA A 533 -47.75 11.84 6.92
CA ALA A 533 -46.69 11.12 7.62
C ALA A 533 -46.85 9.58 7.50
N ALA A 534 -48.09 9.07 7.54
CA ALA A 534 -48.39 7.64 7.40
C ALA A 534 -48.27 7.09 5.96
N LYS A 535 -48.00 7.92 4.95
CA LYS A 535 -47.87 7.52 3.53
C LYS A 535 -46.43 7.69 3.05
N CYS A 536 -46.13 7.13 1.88
CA CYS A 536 -44.91 7.45 1.17
C CYS A 536 -45.06 8.83 0.49
N CYS A 537 -44.07 9.71 0.63
CA CYS A 537 -44.12 11.08 0.13
C CYS A 537 -44.03 11.22 -1.40
N ILE A 538 -43.61 10.14 -2.09
CA ILE A 538 -43.52 10.06 -3.56
C ILE A 538 -44.22 8.80 -4.07
N SER A 539 -44.83 8.88 -5.26
CA SER A 539 -45.55 7.77 -5.88
C SER A 539 -44.63 6.79 -6.61
N ASP A 540 -45.09 5.56 -6.82
CA ASP A 540 -44.36 4.48 -7.51
C ASP A 540 -43.88 4.87 -8.91
N ASP A 541 -44.67 5.66 -9.66
CA ASP A 541 -44.26 6.22 -10.94
C ASP A 541 -43.07 7.20 -10.79
N VAL A 542 -43.13 8.12 -9.81
CA VAL A 542 -42.04 9.06 -9.54
C VAL A 542 -40.78 8.30 -9.11
N ILE A 543 -40.93 7.31 -8.22
CA ILE A 543 -39.86 6.43 -7.74
C ILE A 543 -39.14 5.74 -8.93
N LEU A 544 -39.90 5.11 -9.83
CA LEU A 544 -39.34 4.38 -10.97
C LEU A 544 -38.69 5.31 -12.01
N ARG A 545 -39.31 6.47 -12.30
CA ARG A 545 -38.73 7.48 -13.20
C ARG A 545 -37.46 8.09 -12.63
N LEU A 546 -37.42 8.36 -11.32
CA LEU A 546 -36.25 8.88 -10.63
C LEU A 546 -35.09 7.87 -10.63
N GLY A 547 -35.36 6.58 -10.37
CA GLY A 547 -34.35 5.51 -10.52
C GLY A 547 -33.81 5.40 -11.95
N GLN A 548 -34.67 5.53 -12.97
CA GLN A 548 -34.26 5.51 -14.37
C GLN A 548 -33.37 6.70 -14.75
N VAL A 549 -33.67 7.91 -14.26
CA VAL A 549 -32.82 9.11 -14.41
C VAL A 549 -31.49 8.91 -13.70
N ALA A 550 -31.51 8.43 -12.46
CA ALA A 550 -30.30 8.21 -11.68
C ALA A 550 -29.35 7.18 -12.31
N PHE A 551 -29.89 6.11 -12.88
CA PHE A 551 -29.11 5.15 -13.68
C PHE A 551 -28.44 5.82 -14.90
N GLN A 552 -29.15 6.70 -15.62
CA GLN A 552 -28.59 7.44 -16.75
C GLN A 552 -27.49 8.43 -16.30
N VAL A 553 -27.70 9.15 -15.20
CA VAL A 553 -26.72 10.10 -14.63
C VAL A 553 -25.45 9.37 -14.18
N GLY A 554 -25.58 8.33 -13.35
CA GLY A 554 -24.46 7.49 -12.93
C GLY A 554 -23.72 6.85 -14.11
N LYS A 555 -24.46 6.38 -15.13
CA LYS A 555 -23.86 5.89 -16.38
C LYS A 555 -23.08 6.99 -17.10
N THR A 556 -23.59 8.22 -17.23
CA THR A 556 -22.89 9.31 -17.95
C THR A 556 -21.58 9.71 -17.28
N TYR A 557 -21.57 9.73 -15.95
CA TYR A 557 -20.39 10.01 -15.15
C TYR A 557 -19.39 8.83 -15.12
N GLY A 558 -19.88 7.59 -15.14
CA GLY A 558 -19.07 6.37 -15.17
C GLY A 558 -18.79 5.75 -13.80
N ASP A 559 -19.27 6.37 -12.73
CA ASP A 559 -19.06 6.00 -11.32
C ASP A 559 -20.36 6.18 -10.50
N PRO A 560 -20.49 5.53 -9.32
CA PRO A 560 -21.68 5.66 -8.49
C PRO A 560 -21.88 7.08 -7.95
N ARG A 561 -23.13 7.56 -7.95
CA ARG A 561 -23.49 8.92 -7.59
C ARG A 561 -24.44 8.99 -6.41
N ASP A 562 -24.21 10.01 -5.59
CA ASP A 562 -25.11 10.53 -4.57
C ASP A 562 -25.75 11.81 -5.14
N ILE A 563 -27.07 11.77 -5.32
CA ILE A 563 -27.85 12.73 -6.09
C ILE A 563 -28.89 13.39 -5.18
N GLU A 564 -28.79 14.71 -4.99
CA GLU A 564 -29.86 15.50 -4.38
C GLU A 564 -30.93 15.82 -5.42
N TRP A 565 -32.20 15.63 -5.07
CA TRP A 565 -33.33 15.83 -5.98
C TRP A 565 -34.55 16.47 -5.30
N ALA A 566 -35.40 17.09 -6.11
CA ALA A 566 -36.67 17.69 -5.71
C ALA A 566 -37.78 17.42 -6.74
N ILE A 567 -39.03 17.33 -6.27
CA ILE A 567 -40.22 17.10 -7.10
C ILE A 567 -41.13 18.33 -7.05
N LYS A 568 -41.50 18.85 -8.22
CA LYS A 568 -42.49 19.93 -8.38
C LYS A 568 -43.52 19.50 -9.43
N GLY A 569 -44.69 19.07 -8.96
CA GLY A 569 -45.69 18.41 -9.78
C GLY A 569 -45.18 17.07 -10.30
N THR A 570 -45.15 16.90 -11.62
CA THR A 570 -44.64 15.68 -12.27
C THR A 570 -43.15 15.76 -12.66
N LYS A 571 -42.50 16.92 -12.45
CA LYS A 571 -41.12 17.20 -12.86
C LYS A 571 -40.11 16.81 -11.78
N ILE A 572 -39.02 16.17 -12.21
CA ILE A 572 -37.86 15.84 -11.39
C ILE A 572 -36.81 16.94 -11.60
N TYR A 573 -36.36 17.55 -10.50
CA TYR A 573 -35.24 18.48 -10.48
C TYR A 573 -34.04 17.82 -9.79
N LEU A 574 -32.85 17.93 -10.38
CA LEU A 574 -31.59 17.52 -9.76
C LEU A 574 -30.87 18.75 -9.21
N LEU A 575 -30.48 18.70 -7.94
CA LEU A 575 -29.88 19.81 -7.19
C LEU A 575 -28.36 19.63 -6.98
N GLN A 576 -27.87 18.39 -6.98
CA GLN A 576 -26.45 18.03 -6.94
C GLN A 576 -26.25 16.57 -7.40
N ALA A 577 -25.06 16.20 -7.89
CA ALA A 577 -24.70 14.79 -8.22
C ALA A 577 -23.21 14.51 -7.95
N ARG A 578 -22.86 14.20 -6.70
CA ARG A 578 -21.48 13.98 -6.24
C ARG A 578 -21.05 12.50 -6.33
N PRO A 579 -19.76 12.18 -6.53
CA PRO A 579 -19.26 10.80 -6.58
C PRO A 579 -19.33 10.13 -5.20
N ILE A 580 -19.67 8.84 -5.14
CA ILE A 580 -19.60 8.05 -3.89
C ILE A 580 -18.18 7.50 -3.72
N THR A 581 -17.39 8.17 -2.88
CA THR A 581 -15.94 7.95 -2.76
C THR A 581 -15.53 6.75 -1.91
N THR A 582 -16.43 6.23 -1.06
CA THR A 582 -16.12 5.16 -0.09
C THR A 582 -15.60 3.88 -0.74
N PHE A 583 -16.16 3.48 -1.87
CA PHE A 583 -15.88 2.18 -2.51
C PHE A 583 -14.56 2.09 -3.28
N ASN A 584 -13.96 3.23 -3.65
CA ASN A 584 -12.70 3.25 -4.41
C ASN A 584 -11.45 3.22 -3.51
N THR A 585 -11.60 3.51 -2.20
CA THR A 585 -10.50 3.43 -1.23
C THR A 585 -9.95 2.01 -1.12
N GLU A 586 -8.64 1.83 -0.93
CA GLU A 586 -8.08 0.48 -0.67
C GLU A 586 -8.72 -0.15 0.58
N SER A 587 -9.00 -1.44 0.59
CA SER A 587 -9.38 -2.18 1.81
C SER A 587 -8.23 -2.23 2.82
N GLU A 588 -8.53 -2.64 4.07
CA GLU A 588 -7.44 -2.96 5.01
C GLU A 588 -6.58 -4.12 4.50
N PHE A 589 -7.21 -5.13 3.89
CA PHE A 589 -6.50 -6.27 3.28
C PHE A 589 -5.47 -5.81 2.24
N GLU A 590 -5.86 -4.91 1.33
CA GLU A 590 -4.96 -4.33 0.34
C GLU A 590 -3.78 -3.60 0.98
N LEU A 591 -4.03 -2.77 2.00
CA LEU A 591 -2.96 -2.02 2.69
C LEU A 591 -2.04 -2.92 3.53
N MET A 592 -2.54 -4.06 4.03
CA MET A 592 -1.74 -5.07 4.71
C MET A 592 -0.83 -5.83 3.74
N HIS A 593 -1.33 -6.17 2.55
CA HIS A 593 -0.62 -6.98 1.56
C HIS A 593 0.04 -6.17 0.41
N GLU A 594 0.00 -4.84 0.47
CA GLU A 594 0.48 -3.93 -0.59
C GLU A 594 1.94 -4.17 -1.01
N PHE A 595 2.78 -4.58 -0.05
CA PHE A 595 4.21 -4.79 -0.22
C PHE A 595 4.61 -6.27 -0.29
N ASP A 596 3.63 -7.19 -0.25
CA ASP A 596 3.89 -8.64 -0.29
C ASP A 596 4.72 -9.04 -1.52
N SER A 597 5.66 -9.95 -1.32
CA SER A 597 6.44 -10.54 -2.41
C SER A 597 5.68 -11.70 -3.05
N ALA A 598 5.53 -11.64 -4.38
CA ALA A 598 5.09 -12.80 -5.14
C ALA A 598 6.10 -13.96 -5.04
N LEU A 599 5.57 -15.18 -5.01
CA LEU A 599 6.35 -16.43 -4.87
C LEU A 599 6.57 -17.05 -6.24
N SER A 600 7.78 -17.48 -6.59
CA SER A 600 8.03 -18.19 -7.85
C SER A 600 7.41 -19.61 -7.87
N THR A 601 7.22 -20.23 -6.71
CA THR A 601 6.61 -21.56 -6.54
C THR A 601 5.87 -21.62 -5.19
N ASP A 602 4.88 -22.50 -5.05
CA ASP A 602 4.19 -22.75 -3.77
C ASP A 602 5.09 -23.48 -2.75
N TYR A 603 6.26 -23.96 -3.18
CA TYR A 603 7.26 -24.63 -2.34
C TYR A 603 8.44 -23.72 -1.93
N GLU A 604 8.28 -22.39 -1.95
CA GLU A 604 9.33 -21.49 -1.47
C GLU A 604 9.53 -21.60 0.04
N TRP A 605 10.75 -21.94 0.47
CA TRP A 605 11.14 -21.98 1.88
C TRP A 605 11.61 -20.61 2.34
N MET A 606 10.88 -20.02 3.28
CA MET A 606 11.15 -18.70 3.85
C MET A 606 11.35 -18.75 5.36
N THR A 607 12.28 -17.94 5.87
CA THR A 607 12.58 -17.86 7.31
C THR A 607 12.67 -16.43 7.83
N THR A 608 12.25 -16.23 9.09
CA THR A 608 12.50 -14.99 9.85
C THR A 608 13.83 -15.01 10.62
N SER A 609 14.59 -16.12 10.57
CA SER A 609 15.91 -16.22 11.22
C SER A 609 16.88 -15.15 10.71
N ASN A 610 17.73 -14.63 11.61
CA ASN A 610 18.61 -13.46 11.46
C ASN A 610 17.89 -12.13 11.14
N VAL A 611 16.89 -12.13 10.25
CA VAL A 611 16.13 -10.92 9.88
C VAL A 611 15.28 -10.40 11.05
N GLY A 612 14.65 -11.29 11.83
CA GLY A 612 13.90 -10.91 13.05
C GLY A 612 14.78 -10.44 14.23
N GLU A 613 16.10 -10.59 14.14
CA GLU A 613 17.06 -9.93 15.06
C GLU A 613 17.47 -8.55 14.54
N MET A 614 17.59 -8.38 13.22
CA MET A 614 17.99 -7.14 12.58
C MET A 614 16.85 -6.10 12.48
N MET A 615 15.66 -6.55 12.11
CA MET A 615 14.43 -5.77 11.93
C MET A 615 13.26 -6.59 12.50
N PRO A 616 13.09 -6.63 13.83
CA PRO A 616 11.92 -7.25 14.45
C PRO A 616 10.63 -6.50 14.06
N GLY A 617 9.55 -7.25 13.85
CA GLY A 617 8.22 -6.75 13.51
C GLY A 617 8.09 -6.21 12.08
N ALA A 618 7.06 -5.37 11.89
CA ALA A 618 6.71 -4.76 10.61
C ALA A 618 7.56 -3.52 10.29
N VAL A 619 8.08 -3.42 9.06
CA VAL A 619 8.81 -2.24 8.57
C VAL A 619 7.87 -1.22 7.91
N THR A 620 8.26 0.05 7.93
CA THR A 620 7.46 1.11 7.28
C THR A 620 7.53 1.06 5.74
N PRO A 621 6.55 1.64 5.02
CA PRO A 621 6.58 1.78 3.56
C PRO A 621 7.85 2.44 3.01
N LEU A 622 8.37 3.47 3.70
CA LEU A 622 9.62 4.12 3.28
C LEU A 622 10.81 3.16 3.36
N THR A 623 10.99 2.50 4.52
CA THR A 623 12.01 1.46 4.75
C THR A 623 11.90 0.32 3.74
N SER A 624 10.68 -0.11 3.42
CA SER A 624 10.43 -1.13 2.39
C SER A 624 10.84 -0.68 0.99
N SER A 625 10.61 0.59 0.65
CA SER A 625 10.93 1.14 -0.68
C SER A 625 12.41 1.44 -0.91
N ILE A 626 13.17 1.74 0.15
CA ILE A 626 14.59 2.12 0.10
C ILE A 626 15.50 1.06 0.71
N PHE A 627 15.40 0.79 2.00
CA PHE A 627 16.35 -0.07 2.73
C PHE A 627 16.29 -1.53 2.29
N VAL A 628 15.09 -2.10 2.23
CA VAL A 628 14.91 -3.51 1.81
C VAL A 628 15.34 -3.70 0.35
N ARG A 629 15.06 -2.70 -0.51
CA ARG A 629 15.53 -2.65 -1.90
C ARG A 629 17.06 -2.60 -2.00
N ALA A 630 17.74 -1.90 -1.10
CA ALA A 630 19.20 -1.84 -1.04
C ALA A 630 19.83 -3.20 -0.71
N ILE A 631 19.26 -3.94 0.25
CA ILE A 631 19.74 -5.30 0.58
C ILE A 631 19.46 -6.28 -0.56
N GLU A 632 18.28 -6.21 -1.18
CA GLU A 632 17.95 -7.06 -2.33
C GLU A 632 18.91 -6.80 -3.50
N TYR A 633 19.21 -5.52 -3.80
CA TYR A 633 20.23 -5.14 -4.77
C TYR A 633 21.61 -5.72 -4.43
N ALA A 634 22.05 -5.60 -3.19
CA ALA A 634 23.33 -6.14 -2.70
C ALA A 634 23.48 -7.66 -2.93
N LEU A 635 22.43 -8.43 -2.63
CA LEU A 635 22.42 -9.89 -2.73
C LEU A 635 22.38 -10.34 -4.20
N GLN A 636 21.62 -9.65 -5.05
CA GLN A 636 21.64 -9.90 -6.49
C GLN A 636 22.98 -9.52 -7.14
N GLU A 637 23.58 -8.40 -6.74
CA GLU A 637 24.88 -7.98 -7.27
C GLU A 637 26.00 -8.99 -6.91
N LEU A 638 25.97 -9.50 -5.67
CA LEU A 638 26.85 -10.58 -5.24
C LEU A 638 26.66 -11.84 -6.10
N SER A 639 25.42 -12.25 -6.36
CA SER A 639 25.11 -13.39 -7.25
C SER A 639 25.70 -13.19 -8.65
N MET A 640 25.49 -12.03 -9.27
CA MET A 640 26.04 -11.72 -10.60
C MET A 640 27.56 -11.82 -10.64
N LYS A 641 28.24 -11.22 -9.67
CA LYS A 641 29.71 -11.18 -9.62
C LYS A 641 30.29 -12.58 -9.35
N ALA A 642 29.64 -13.38 -8.50
CA ALA A 642 29.92 -14.80 -8.28
C ALA A 642 29.56 -15.73 -9.47
N GLY A 643 28.94 -15.20 -10.53
CA GLY A 643 28.61 -15.97 -11.74
C GLY A 643 27.33 -16.82 -11.64
N GLY A 644 26.45 -16.50 -10.68
CA GLY A 644 25.08 -17.01 -10.61
C GLY A 644 24.21 -16.43 -11.74
N ASN A 645 23.23 -15.59 -11.40
CA ASN A 645 22.37 -14.95 -12.40
C ASN A 645 23.17 -13.94 -13.24
N PRO A 646 22.89 -13.80 -14.56
CA PRO A 646 23.67 -12.91 -15.43
C PRO A 646 23.26 -11.43 -15.36
N CYS A 647 22.12 -11.10 -14.75
CA CYS A 647 21.58 -9.74 -14.69
C CYS A 647 20.85 -9.46 -13.36
N PHE A 648 20.78 -8.18 -13.01
CA PHE A 648 19.96 -7.67 -11.91
C PHE A 648 18.49 -7.62 -12.37
N SER A 649 17.57 -8.03 -11.50
CA SER A 649 16.13 -8.02 -11.75
C SER A 649 15.39 -7.66 -10.47
N PRO A 650 14.72 -6.49 -10.39
CA PRO A 650 13.90 -6.14 -9.23
C PRO A 650 12.58 -6.95 -9.16
N TYR A 651 12.37 -7.91 -10.07
CA TYR A 651 11.13 -8.65 -10.27
C TYR A 651 11.27 -10.16 -9.99
N THR A 652 12.40 -10.77 -10.38
CA THR A 652 12.72 -12.19 -10.16
C THR A 652 13.78 -12.38 -9.07
N HIS A 653 13.91 -13.60 -8.55
CA HIS A 653 14.99 -14.02 -7.63
C HIS A 653 15.10 -13.22 -6.34
N LYS A 654 13.98 -12.90 -5.71
CA LYS A 654 14.04 -12.25 -4.40
C LYS A 654 14.77 -13.14 -3.39
N TYR A 655 15.80 -12.57 -2.78
CA TYR A 655 16.44 -13.12 -1.60
C TYR A 655 15.69 -12.70 -0.32
N ILE A 656 15.02 -11.54 -0.35
CA ILE A 656 14.13 -11.07 0.72
C ILE A 656 12.67 -11.08 0.26
N GLY A 657 11.89 -11.98 0.87
CA GLY A 657 10.44 -11.95 0.86
C GLY A 657 9.89 -10.88 1.81
N ILE A 658 8.74 -10.32 1.47
CA ILE A 658 7.93 -9.47 2.36
C ILE A 658 6.55 -10.11 2.47
N CYS A 659 5.96 -10.15 3.67
CA CYS A 659 4.57 -10.52 3.87
C CYS A 659 4.00 -9.72 5.04
N CYS A 660 2.88 -9.00 4.86
CA CYS A 660 2.28 -8.14 5.90
C CYS A 660 3.29 -7.18 6.56
N SER A 661 4.12 -6.51 5.74
CA SER A 661 5.26 -5.67 6.16
C SER A 661 6.37 -6.38 6.96
N HIS A 662 6.34 -7.70 7.14
CA HIS A 662 7.43 -8.48 7.76
C HIS A 662 8.39 -9.03 6.71
N LEU A 663 9.65 -9.20 7.10
CA LEU A 663 10.74 -9.57 6.20
C LEU A 663 11.20 -11.01 6.42
N PHE A 664 11.46 -11.72 5.32
CA PHE A 664 11.80 -13.15 5.32
C PHE A 664 12.99 -13.40 4.38
N LEU A 665 13.94 -14.26 4.76
CA LEU A 665 14.96 -14.77 3.84
C LEU A 665 14.40 -15.95 3.03
N ASN A 666 14.52 -15.89 1.71
CA ASN A 666 14.20 -16.99 0.82
C ASN A 666 15.39 -17.97 0.74
N LEU A 667 15.28 -19.10 1.44
CA LEU A 667 16.33 -20.12 1.51
C LEU A 667 16.51 -20.88 0.19
N MET A 668 15.48 -20.93 -0.67
CA MET A 668 15.59 -21.55 -2.00
C MET A 668 16.51 -20.72 -2.89
N SER A 669 16.25 -19.42 -3.01
CA SER A 669 17.08 -18.46 -3.77
C SER A 669 18.52 -18.46 -3.27
N LEU A 670 18.73 -18.38 -1.95
CA LEU A 670 20.07 -18.36 -1.34
C LEU A 670 20.86 -19.65 -1.63
N ASN A 671 20.26 -20.82 -1.38
CA ASN A 671 20.92 -22.10 -1.61
C ASN A 671 21.15 -22.39 -3.10
N ALA A 672 20.19 -22.05 -3.98
CA ALA A 672 20.33 -22.22 -5.43
C ALA A 672 21.51 -21.42 -5.99
N ASN A 673 21.65 -20.16 -5.59
CA ASN A 673 22.75 -19.30 -6.00
C ASN A 673 24.12 -19.88 -5.62
N MET A 674 24.27 -20.39 -4.38
CA MET A 674 25.52 -21.02 -3.93
C MET A 674 25.85 -22.28 -4.72
N GLU A 675 24.89 -23.19 -4.90
CA GLU A 675 25.10 -24.47 -5.59
C GLU A 675 25.34 -24.29 -7.11
N GLN A 676 24.84 -23.21 -7.70
CA GLN A 676 25.12 -22.87 -9.10
C GLN A 676 26.45 -22.12 -9.30
N SER A 677 26.94 -21.40 -8.29
CA SER A 677 28.12 -20.53 -8.42
C SER A 677 29.43 -21.18 -8.00
N ASN A 678 29.47 -22.11 -7.05
CA ASN A 678 30.75 -22.66 -6.59
C ASN A 678 30.67 -24.12 -6.10
N ILE A 679 31.82 -24.66 -5.68
CA ILE A 679 31.99 -26.06 -5.21
C ILE A 679 32.46 -26.15 -3.74
N ILE A 680 32.60 -25.01 -3.05
CA ILE A 680 33.17 -24.92 -1.69
C ILE A 680 32.05 -24.79 -0.65
N THR A 681 31.13 -23.83 -0.84
CA THR A 681 29.97 -23.64 0.04
C THR A 681 28.88 -24.65 -0.34
N GLN A 682 28.55 -25.54 0.59
CA GLN A 682 27.44 -26.49 0.45
C GLN A 682 26.22 -25.97 1.20
N LYS A 683 25.00 -26.35 0.78
CA LYS A 683 23.74 -26.07 1.50
C LYS A 683 23.87 -26.15 3.03
N LYS A 684 24.46 -27.24 3.56
CA LYS A 684 24.59 -27.48 5.01
C LYS A 684 25.37 -26.39 5.76
N MET A 685 26.33 -25.74 5.10
CA MET A 685 27.11 -24.64 5.68
C MET A 685 26.25 -23.36 5.74
N ASN A 686 25.54 -23.04 4.66
CA ASN A 686 24.63 -21.90 4.60
C ASN A 686 23.45 -22.03 5.58
N ASP A 687 22.82 -23.22 5.67
CA ASP A 687 21.80 -23.50 6.69
C ASP A 687 22.35 -23.22 8.10
N PHE A 688 23.58 -23.67 8.41
CA PHE A 688 24.20 -23.48 9.72
C PHE A 688 24.54 -22.01 10.00
N GLU A 689 24.97 -21.25 9.00
CA GLU A 689 25.24 -19.81 9.11
C GLU A 689 23.96 -18.97 9.29
N LEU A 690 22.85 -19.37 8.65
CA LEU A 690 21.57 -18.65 8.68
C LEU A 690 20.64 -19.06 9.83
N LEU A 691 20.68 -20.33 10.25
CA LEU A 691 19.75 -20.94 11.21
C LEU A 691 20.44 -21.46 12.49
N GLY A 692 21.77 -21.54 12.51
CA GLY A 692 22.52 -22.22 13.58
C GLY A 692 22.38 -23.75 13.58
N ARG A 693 21.72 -24.33 12.56
CA ARG A 693 21.44 -25.77 12.39
C ARG A 693 21.35 -26.15 10.92
N VAL A 694 21.60 -27.41 10.60
CA VAL A 694 21.35 -27.95 9.25
C VAL A 694 19.87 -28.27 9.11
N LEU A 695 19.25 -27.84 8.00
CA LEU A 695 17.84 -28.11 7.69
C LEU A 695 17.78 -29.34 6.77
N ASN A 696 17.34 -30.47 7.30
CA ASN A 696 17.30 -31.75 6.58
C ASN A 696 16.02 -31.91 5.74
N GLU A 697 14.96 -31.19 6.13
CA GLU A 697 13.62 -31.21 5.56
C GLU A 697 13.57 -30.55 4.17
N LEU A 698 14.42 -29.54 3.94
CA LEU A 698 14.72 -29.04 2.61
C LEU A 698 15.94 -29.79 2.08
N SER A 699 15.78 -30.61 1.06
CA SER A 699 16.90 -31.32 0.46
C SER A 699 17.61 -30.49 -0.61
N LEU A 700 18.86 -30.85 -0.91
CA LEU A 700 19.57 -30.29 -2.07
C LEU A 700 18.93 -30.72 -3.41
N HIS A 701 18.21 -31.84 -3.42
CA HIS A 701 17.51 -32.30 -4.62
C HIS A 701 16.37 -31.35 -4.99
N ASP A 702 15.59 -30.87 -4.01
CA ASP A 702 14.45 -29.96 -4.24
C ASP A 702 14.90 -28.61 -4.81
N VAL A 703 16.00 -28.06 -4.26
CA VAL A 703 16.64 -26.83 -4.76
C VAL A 703 17.10 -27.01 -6.22
N ILE A 704 17.68 -28.16 -6.56
CA ILE A 704 18.14 -28.48 -7.92
C ILE A 704 16.96 -28.74 -8.88
N LEU A 705 15.89 -29.40 -8.41
CA LEU A 705 14.70 -29.70 -9.20
C LEU A 705 14.01 -28.40 -9.68
N ILE A 706 13.94 -27.41 -8.80
CA ILE A 706 13.27 -26.13 -9.05
C ILE A 706 14.18 -25.16 -9.82
N HIS A 707 15.44 -24.99 -9.42
CA HIS A 707 16.31 -23.96 -10.01
C HIS A 707 17.34 -24.48 -11.03
N GLY A 708 17.48 -25.80 -11.21
CA GLY A 708 18.49 -26.41 -12.08
C GLY A 708 19.91 -26.37 -11.51
N LYS A 709 20.80 -27.21 -12.06
CA LYS A 709 22.20 -27.34 -11.64
C LYS A 709 23.17 -26.89 -12.73
N SER A 710 24.09 -25.99 -12.39
CA SER A 710 25.16 -25.58 -13.30
C SER A 710 26.17 -26.72 -13.57
N PRO A 711 26.69 -26.87 -14.81
CA PRO A 711 27.77 -27.79 -15.12
C PRO A 711 29.01 -27.58 -14.25
N LEU A 712 29.74 -28.66 -13.95
CA LEU A 712 30.88 -28.63 -13.01
C LEU A 712 31.96 -27.64 -13.43
N TRP A 713 32.30 -27.58 -14.72
CA TRP A 713 33.30 -26.65 -15.26
C TRP A 713 32.90 -25.17 -15.04
N LYS A 714 31.61 -24.85 -15.20
CA LYS A 714 31.08 -23.50 -14.97
C LYS A 714 31.17 -23.12 -13.49
N ARG A 715 30.84 -24.06 -12.58
CA ARG A 715 30.99 -23.87 -11.12
C ARG A 715 32.44 -23.65 -10.71
N ILE A 716 33.40 -24.33 -11.34
CA ILE A 716 34.84 -24.14 -11.09
C ILE A 716 35.29 -22.74 -11.55
N PHE A 717 34.89 -22.30 -12.75
CA PHE A 717 35.22 -20.96 -13.25
C PHE A 717 34.59 -19.84 -12.40
N ASN A 718 33.32 -20.00 -12.03
CA ASN A 718 32.59 -19.09 -11.15
C ASN A 718 33.22 -19.02 -9.74
N MET A 719 33.70 -20.14 -9.19
CA MET A 719 34.47 -20.15 -7.94
C MET A 719 35.73 -19.28 -8.03
N PHE A 720 36.49 -19.35 -9.13
CA PHE A 720 37.65 -18.46 -9.32
C PHE A 720 37.25 -16.99 -9.38
N ARG A 721 36.17 -16.65 -10.08
CA ARG A 721 35.61 -15.28 -10.08
C ARG A 721 35.23 -14.81 -8.68
N TYR A 722 34.58 -15.65 -7.89
CA TYR A 722 34.21 -15.36 -6.50
C TYR A 722 35.43 -15.18 -5.59
N LEU A 723 36.46 -16.03 -5.72
CA LEU A 723 37.71 -15.88 -4.96
C LEU A 723 38.45 -14.58 -5.33
N GLN A 724 38.57 -14.27 -6.62
CA GLN A 724 39.15 -13.00 -7.09
C GLN A 724 38.33 -11.79 -6.59
N TYR A 725 37.01 -11.92 -6.49
CA TYR A 725 36.15 -10.91 -5.90
C TYR A 725 36.49 -10.68 -4.42
N MET A 726 36.51 -11.74 -3.62
CA MET A 726 36.83 -11.69 -2.18
C MET A 726 38.22 -11.12 -1.91
N LEU A 727 39.23 -11.46 -2.72
CA LEU A 727 40.60 -10.94 -2.59
C LEU A 727 40.70 -9.41 -2.79
N THR A 728 39.72 -8.77 -3.42
CA THR A 728 39.69 -7.31 -3.63
C THR A 728 38.76 -6.58 -2.66
N ALA A 729 38.09 -7.30 -1.74
CA ALA A 729 37.12 -6.74 -0.81
C ALA A 729 37.70 -5.62 0.07
N GLU A 730 38.79 -5.88 0.79
CA GLU A 730 39.40 -4.94 1.75
C GLU A 730 39.80 -3.60 1.11
N SER A 731 40.26 -3.63 -0.15
CA SER A 731 40.60 -2.41 -0.90
C SER A 731 39.36 -1.59 -1.28
N ARG A 732 38.25 -2.26 -1.63
CA ARG A 732 36.99 -1.60 -2.05
C ARG A 732 36.28 -0.99 -0.84
N ILE A 733 36.17 -1.74 0.25
CA ILE A 733 35.77 -1.24 1.57
C ILE A 733 36.53 0.02 1.95
N LYS A 734 37.87 0.01 1.87
CA LYS A 734 38.67 1.15 2.33
C LYS A 734 38.34 2.42 1.54
N LYS A 735 38.19 2.29 0.21
CA LYS A 735 37.74 3.39 -0.66
C LYS A 735 36.31 3.85 -0.32
N LEU A 736 35.41 2.94 0.00
CA LEU A 736 34.06 3.26 0.44
C LEU A 736 34.08 4.03 1.77
N MET A 737 34.76 3.51 2.79
CA MET A 737 34.91 4.18 4.10
C MET A 737 35.58 5.55 3.99
N GLU A 738 36.48 5.74 3.02
CA GLU A 738 37.06 7.06 2.71
C GLU A 738 36.02 8.00 2.07
N LYS A 739 35.25 7.56 1.07
CA LYS A 739 34.12 8.33 0.51
C LYS A 739 33.07 8.69 1.58
N MET A 740 32.75 7.74 2.46
CA MET A 740 31.71 7.88 3.50
C MET A 740 32.02 8.96 4.53
N LYS A 741 33.30 9.22 4.83
CA LYS A 741 33.70 10.27 5.78
C LYS A 741 33.32 11.68 5.32
N THR A 742 33.19 11.90 4.02
CA THR A 742 32.82 13.18 3.40
C THR A 742 31.40 13.19 2.86
N TYR A 743 30.64 12.10 3.03
CA TYR A 743 29.32 11.94 2.42
C TYR A 743 28.27 12.81 3.11
N GLN A 744 27.67 13.72 2.36
CA GLN A 744 26.59 14.59 2.83
C GLN A 744 25.56 14.82 1.73
N ILE A 745 24.28 14.75 2.10
CA ILE A 745 23.17 15.10 1.21
C ILE A 745 23.12 16.62 1.09
N GLN A 746 23.14 17.13 -0.15
CA GLN A 746 23.21 18.56 -0.42
C GLN A 746 22.02 19.30 0.20
N PRO A 747 22.26 20.32 1.05
CA PRO A 747 21.17 21.06 1.68
C PRO A 747 20.40 21.86 0.64
N ALA A 748 19.09 21.89 0.79
CA ALA A 748 18.19 22.76 0.04
C ALA A 748 17.17 23.40 0.99
N ASN A 749 16.60 24.52 0.57
CA ASN A 749 15.62 25.29 1.34
C ASN A 749 14.17 24.92 1.00
N GLN A 750 13.96 24.17 -0.09
CA GLN A 750 12.65 23.70 -0.55
C GLN A 750 12.59 22.17 -0.53
N ALA A 751 11.46 21.60 -0.12
CA ALA A 751 11.26 20.16 0.01
C ALA A 751 11.44 19.42 -1.33
N LEU A 752 10.95 19.99 -2.44
CA LEU A 752 11.07 19.38 -3.77
C LEU A 752 12.53 19.29 -4.25
N GLU A 753 13.31 20.35 -4.07
CA GLU A 753 14.74 20.37 -4.38
C GLU A 753 15.51 19.38 -3.49
N PHE A 754 15.20 19.36 -2.19
CA PHE A 754 15.84 18.45 -1.24
C PHE A 754 15.52 16.97 -1.53
N TYR A 755 14.29 16.66 -1.93
CA TYR A 755 13.89 15.33 -2.40
C TYR A 755 14.73 14.89 -3.61
N PHE A 756 14.92 15.75 -4.61
CA PHE A 756 15.76 15.41 -5.77
C PHE A 756 17.24 15.23 -5.41
N ASN A 757 17.75 15.93 -4.40
CA ASN A 757 19.11 15.70 -3.89
C ASN A 757 19.26 14.33 -3.22
N ILE A 758 18.25 13.87 -2.48
CA ILE A 758 18.20 12.50 -1.92
C ILE A 758 18.10 11.48 -3.07
N ASP A 759 17.16 11.66 -4.00
CA ASP A 759 16.87 10.73 -5.10
C ASP A 759 18.10 10.45 -5.99
N ARG A 760 18.83 11.51 -6.39
CA ARG A 760 20.08 11.40 -7.17
C ARG A 760 21.19 10.63 -6.46
N GLN A 761 21.15 10.56 -5.12
CA GLN A 761 22.17 9.94 -4.28
C GLN A 761 21.80 8.51 -3.83
N LEU A 762 20.57 8.05 -4.09
CA LEU A 762 20.15 6.66 -3.83
C LEU A 762 21.00 5.58 -4.53
N PRO A 763 21.53 5.77 -5.76
CA PRO A 763 22.42 4.78 -6.37
C PRO A 763 23.71 4.56 -5.56
N GLU A 764 24.34 5.63 -5.08
CA GLU A 764 25.56 5.56 -4.26
C GLU A 764 25.28 4.89 -2.91
N TYR A 765 24.08 5.07 -2.36
CA TYR A 765 23.59 4.37 -1.17
C TYR A 765 23.38 2.87 -1.40
N PHE A 766 22.80 2.47 -2.53
CA PHE A 766 22.64 1.05 -2.89
C PHE A 766 23.99 0.37 -3.13
N GLU A 767 24.94 1.05 -3.80
CA GLU A 767 26.32 0.58 -3.95
C GLU A 767 27.02 0.45 -2.59
N ALA A 768 26.89 1.44 -1.70
CA ALA A 768 27.49 1.42 -0.36
C ALA A 768 26.95 0.26 0.51
N ILE A 769 25.63 0.01 0.49
CA ILE A 769 25.03 -1.13 1.18
C ILE A 769 25.45 -2.45 0.53
N ALA A 770 25.58 -2.51 -0.80
CA ALA A 770 26.09 -3.68 -1.51
C ALA A 770 27.52 -4.04 -1.07
N GLU A 771 28.45 -3.09 -1.14
CA GLU A 771 29.83 -3.31 -0.70
C GLU A 771 29.93 -3.64 0.80
N ALA A 772 29.08 -3.07 1.67
CA ALA A 772 29.06 -3.38 3.10
C ALA A 772 28.52 -4.80 3.42
N ILE A 773 27.53 -5.29 2.67
CA ILE A 773 27.00 -6.66 2.82
C ILE A 773 28.01 -7.69 2.32
N GLN A 774 28.71 -7.39 1.23
CA GLN A 774 29.64 -8.31 0.56
C GLN A 774 30.91 -8.64 1.35
N THR A 775 31.14 -8.00 2.50
CA THR A 775 32.49 -7.91 3.08
C THR A 775 32.59 -8.18 4.59
N GLN A 776 31.60 -8.86 5.18
CA GLN A 776 31.47 -9.08 6.63
C GLN A 776 32.61 -9.87 7.34
N GLY A 777 33.78 -9.25 7.57
CA GLY A 777 34.75 -9.64 8.61
C GLY A 777 36.06 -8.80 8.72
N LYS A 778 36.72 -8.72 9.93
CA LYS A 778 38.07 -8.13 10.34
C LYS A 778 38.33 -6.99 11.46
N ARG A 779 37.39 -6.48 12.33
CA ARG A 779 37.47 -5.33 13.35
C ARG A 779 38.14 -5.53 14.72
N SER A 780 38.29 -4.42 15.47
CA SER A 780 38.28 -4.40 16.96
C SER A 780 38.32 -3.02 17.64
N GLU A 781 38.61 -1.91 16.96
CA GLU A 781 39.02 -0.66 17.64
C GLU A 781 37.89 0.25 18.16
N PHE A 782 36.62 -0.07 17.89
CA PHE A 782 35.55 0.94 17.97
C PHE A 782 34.84 1.08 19.32
N LEU A 783 35.23 0.37 20.39
CA LEU A 783 34.53 0.46 21.68
C LEU A 783 35.09 1.60 22.57
N LYS A 784 34.25 2.09 23.52
CA LYS A 784 34.43 3.22 24.48
C LYS A 784 33.93 4.58 23.93
N LEU A 785 33.03 5.34 24.59
CA LEU A 785 32.38 5.25 25.94
C LEU A 785 31.07 6.08 25.98
N ASP A 786 30.09 5.75 26.83
CA ASP A 786 28.65 6.17 26.83
C ASP A 786 28.24 7.28 27.85
N ALA A 787 26.97 7.73 27.80
CA ALA A 787 26.62 9.15 27.68
C ALA A 787 25.07 9.41 27.63
N GLU A 788 24.36 9.99 28.65
CA GLU A 788 23.09 10.77 28.42
C GLU A 788 22.42 11.70 29.49
N THR A 789 22.53 11.61 30.82
CA THR A 789 21.96 12.65 31.76
C THR A 789 22.89 13.78 32.21
N ALA A 790 24.20 13.62 32.20
CA ALA A 790 24.93 13.64 30.95
C ALA A 790 24.38 14.70 29.93
N VAL A 791 23.90 14.37 28.70
CA VAL A 791 23.44 15.31 27.61
C VAL A 791 23.23 16.76 28.00
N SER A 792 22.24 17.06 28.85
CA SER A 792 21.79 18.44 29.00
C SER A 792 22.87 19.33 29.61
N TRP A 793 23.63 18.76 30.54
CA TRP A 793 24.82 19.38 31.13
C TRP A 793 26.01 19.21 30.18
N LEU A 794 26.13 18.06 29.52
CA LEU A 794 27.30 17.66 28.71
C LEU A 794 27.39 18.24 27.29
N LEU A 795 26.27 18.72 26.76
CA LEU A 795 26.20 19.57 25.58
C LEU A 795 26.36 21.06 25.94
N SER A 796 26.35 21.41 27.23
CA SER A 796 26.64 22.77 27.74
C SER A 796 28.13 22.90 28.11
N GLN A 797 28.65 24.13 28.17
CA GLN A 797 30.04 24.37 28.59
C GLN A 797 30.27 24.18 30.10
N GLU A 798 29.21 24.05 30.91
CA GLU A 798 29.29 24.01 32.38
C GLU A 798 29.72 22.64 32.95
N SER A 799 30.13 21.71 32.08
CA SER A 799 30.28 20.29 32.42
C SER A 799 31.66 19.64 32.24
N GLY A 800 32.62 20.39 31.69
CA GLY A 800 34.01 19.95 31.61
C GLY A 800 34.24 18.60 30.91
N ASP A 801 35.05 17.75 31.53
CA ASP A 801 35.56 16.48 30.96
C ASP A 801 34.46 15.46 30.63
N ALA A 802 33.44 15.35 31.49
CA ALA A 802 32.29 14.50 31.18
C ALA A 802 31.62 14.97 29.87
N GLY A 803 31.54 16.29 29.66
CA GLY A 803 30.81 16.90 28.53
C GLY A 803 31.38 16.52 27.19
N TRP A 804 32.69 16.67 27.13
CA TRP A 804 33.52 16.24 26.03
C TRP A 804 33.44 14.72 25.77
N LYS A 805 33.44 13.87 26.81
CA LYS A 805 33.30 12.41 26.67
C LYS A 805 31.95 12.02 26.04
N PHE A 806 30.87 12.65 26.47
CA PHE A 806 29.52 12.47 25.94
C PHE A 806 29.39 12.91 24.48
N GLN A 807 29.91 14.09 24.13
CA GLN A 807 29.89 14.57 22.75
C GLN A 807 30.70 13.66 21.83
N ASN A 808 31.80 13.10 22.34
CA ASN A 808 32.58 12.09 21.63
C ASN A 808 31.83 10.76 21.51
N PHE A 809 31.00 10.37 22.48
CA PHE A 809 30.10 9.22 22.31
C PHE A 809 29.14 9.43 21.15
N LEU A 810 28.38 10.53 21.13
CA LEU A 810 27.42 10.77 20.04
C LEU A 810 28.11 10.84 18.69
N LYS A 811 29.25 11.54 18.56
CA LYS A 811 30.06 11.55 17.34
C LYS A 811 30.49 10.15 16.89
N LYS A 812 30.71 9.23 17.82
CA LYS A 812 31.21 7.88 17.55
C LYS A 812 30.10 6.83 17.39
N HIS A 813 29.00 6.93 18.12
CA HIS A 813 27.97 5.88 18.21
C HIS A 813 26.53 6.40 18.06
N GLY A 814 26.33 7.72 17.98
CA GLY A 814 25.01 8.34 17.97
C GLY A 814 24.12 7.93 16.78
N PHE A 815 24.68 7.45 15.68
CA PHE A 815 23.92 6.94 14.53
C PHE A 815 23.14 5.63 14.80
N ARG A 816 23.29 5.04 15.98
CA ARG A 816 22.60 3.81 16.42
C ARG A 816 21.22 4.11 17.01
N CYS A 817 20.34 3.11 17.03
CA CYS A 817 19.07 3.09 17.76
C CYS A 817 18.56 1.63 17.87
N LEU A 818 17.48 1.40 18.62
CA LEU A 818 16.70 0.16 18.49
C LEU A 818 16.17 0.07 17.05
N ARG A 819 16.13 -1.14 16.46
CA ARG A 819 15.72 -1.36 15.06
C ARG A 819 16.51 -0.43 14.12
N GLU A 820 17.83 -0.38 14.30
CA GLU A 820 18.75 0.58 13.66
C GLU A 820 18.60 0.74 12.13
N ALA A 821 18.05 -0.26 11.44
CA ALA A 821 17.72 -0.25 10.02
C ALA A 821 16.42 0.50 9.64
N GLU A 822 15.41 0.58 10.51
CA GLU A 822 14.09 1.17 10.24
C GLU A 822 14.17 2.70 10.16
N PHE A 823 13.79 3.31 9.04
CA PHE A 823 13.93 4.75 8.78
C PHE A 823 13.13 5.62 9.76
N HIS A 824 11.98 5.11 10.20
CA HIS A 824 11.12 5.76 11.18
C HIS A 824 11.80 5.93 12.55
N GLU A 825 12.72 5.03 12.92
CA GLU A 825 13.39 5.09 14.22
C GLU A 825 14.53 6.12 14.25
N LYS A 826 14.32 7.15 15.09
CA LYS A 826 15.30 8.20 15.40
C LYS A 826 16.50 7.64 16.16
N SER A 827 17.68 7.94 15.63
CA SER A 827 19.00 7.61 16.20
C SER A 827 19.31 8.38 17.49
N TRP A 828 20.24 7.88 18.30
CA TRP A 828 20.67 8.54 19.55
C TRP A 828 21.26 9.93 19.32
N MET A 829 21.87 10.20 18.16
CA MET A 829 22.33 11.54 17.74
C MET A 829 21.16 12.50 17.57
N SER A 830 20.05 12.03 17.00
CA SER A 830 18.89 12.85 16.66
C SER A 830 17.88 12.97 17.80
N HIS A 831 17.76 11.96 18.66
CA HIS A 831 17.02 11.99 19.94
C HIS A 831 17.89 11.49 21.11
N PRO A 832 18.78 12.34 21.65
CA PRO A 832 19.62 12.05 22.82
C PRO A 832 18.84 12.07 24.15
N VAL A 833 17.72 11.35 24.19
CA VAL A 833 16.89 11.13 25.41
C VAL A 833 16.69 9.62 25.65
N LYS A 834 16.95 8.76 24.65
CA LYS A 834 16.67 7.31 24.68
C LYS A 834 17.72 6.48 25.45
N LEU A 835 18.93 6.99 25.69
CA LEU A 835 19.99 6.33 26.48
C LEU A 835 19.97 6.75 27.96
N LEU A 836 19.29 7.86 28.30
CA LEU A 836 19.12 8.33 29.69
C LEU A 836 18.82 7.20 30.71
N PRO A 837 17.85 6.31 30.48
CA PRO A 837 17.42 5.37 31.50
C PRO A 837 18.44 4.24 31.73
N ALA A 838 19.24 3.90 30.71
CA ALA A 838 20.29 2.89 30.83
C ALA A 838 21.43 3.36 31.74
N ILE A 839 21.83 4.62 31.59
CA ILE A 839 23.03 5.18 32.22
C ILE A 839 22.77 5.52 33.69
N GLN A 840 21.57 6.03 33.99
CA GLN A 840 21.13 6.25 35.37
C GLN A 840 21.13 4.93 36.16
N ARG A 841 20.68 3.82 35.56
CA ARG A 841 20.73 2.48 36.17
C ARG A 841 22.16 1.93 36.31
N ALA A 842 23.02 2.13 35.31
CA ALA A 842 24.42 1.71 35.38
C ALA A 842 25.15 2.38 36.56
N LEU A 843 24.93 3.68 36.79
CA LEU A 843 25.50 4.44 37.90
C LEU A 843 25.01 3.98 39.29
N GLN A 844 23.74 3.55 39.39
CA GLN A 844 23.17 3.02 40.64
C GLN A 844 23.76 1.65 41.06
N SER A 845 24.35 0.90 40.13
CA SER A 845 24.80 -0.49 40.37
C SER A 845 26.11 -0.61 41.18
N GLY A 846 26.90 0.47 41.30
CA GLY A 846 28.14 0.52 42.07
C GLY A 846 29.28 -0.43 41.64
N LYS A 847 29.11 -1.22 40.59
CA LYS A 847 30.09 -2.24 40.18
C LYS A 847 31.20 -1.66 39.30
N VAL A 848 32.43 -1.86 39.77
CA VAL A 848 33.65 -1.72 38.98
C VAL A 848 33.62 -2.67 37.78
N VAL A 849 34.21 -2.23 36.66
CA VAL A 849 34.43 -3.01 35.43
C VAL A 849 34.98 -4.39 35.79
N VAL A 850 34.29 -5.45 35.35
CA VAL A 850 34.84 -6.81 35.42
C VAL A 850 35.95 -6.92 34.38
N ASP A 851 37.19 -7.16 34.82
CA ASP A 851 38.31 -7.38 33.91
C ASP A 851 38.00 -8.56 32.98
N LYS A 852 38.05 -8.31 31.67
CA LYS A 852 37.83 -9.37 30.66
C LYS A 852 38.98 -10.37 30.72
N VAL A 853 38.67 -11.61 31.09
CA VAL A 853 39.58 -12.75 30.96
C VAL A 853 39.73 -13.09 29.47
N VAL A 854 40.67 -12.41 28.80
CA VAL A 854 40.99 -12.68 27.39
C VAL A 854 41.96 -13.85 27.31
N LEU A 855 41.41 -15.06 27.09
CA LEU A 855 42.21 -16.26 26.89
C LEU A 855 43.17 -16.11 25.71
N SER A 856 44.45 -16.40 25.96
CA SER A 856 45.48 -16.45 24.91
C SER A 856 45.10 -17.50 23.84
N PRO A 857 45.62 -17.40 22.59
CA PRO A 857 45.40 -18.43 21.58
C PRO A 857 45.81 -19.83 22.06
N GLU A 858 46.88 -19.93 22.83
CA GLU A 858 47.37 -21.14 23.47
C GLU A 858 46.37 -21.70 24.51
N GLU A 859 45.88 -20.89 25.45
CA GLU A 859 44.88 -21.30 26.46
C GLU A 859 43.54 -21.68 25.82
N ALA A 860 43.11 -20.94 24.80
CA ALA A 860 41.89 -21.22 24.05
C ALA A 860 41.96 -22.55 23.26
N ILE A 861 43.16 -23.00 22.88
CA ILE A 861 43.38 -24.30 22.23
C ILE A 861 43.58 -25.41 23.26
N ALA A 862 44.17 -25.11 24.41
CA ALA A 862 44.34 -26.04 25.53
C ALA A 862 43.00 -26.41 26.19
N SER A 863 42.06 -25.47 26.27
CA SER A 863 40.71 -25.68 26.84
C SER A 863 39.75 -26.48 25.96
N ILE A 864 40.16 -26.87 24.74
CA ILE A 864 39.32 -27.69 23.84
C ILE A 864 39.36 -29.16 24.29
N ASN A 865 38.36 -29.55 25.10
CA ASN A 865 38.15 -30.89 25.65
C ASN A 865 37.77 -31.98 24.61
N SER A 866 37.90 -31.74 23.31
CA SER A 866 37.53 -32.71 22.26
C SER A 866 38.75 -33.38 21.61
N SER A 867 38.52 -34.59 21.08
CA SER A 867 39.53 -35.50 20.52
C SER A 867 40.03 -35.06 19.12
N ILE A 868 40.52 -33.82 19.02
CA ILE A 868 41.03 -33.23 17.77
C ILE A 868 42.51 -33.56 17.61
N SER A 869 42.87 -34.18 16.47
CA SER A 869 44.26 -34.48 16.09
C SER A 869 45.17 -33.25 16.10
N TRP A 870 46.44 -33.44 16.45
CA TRP A 870 47.46 -32.39 16.54
C TRP A 870 47.59 -31.55 15.26
N ILE A 871 47.44 -32.17 14.08
CA ILE A 871 47.45 -31.48 12.78
C ILE A 871 46.30 -30.46 12.70
N ARG A 872 45.10 -30.84 13.14
CA ARG A 872 43.94 -29.94 13.18
C ARG A 872 44.11 -28.86 14.25
N LYS A 873 44.70 -29.16 15.42
CA LYS A 873 45.04 -28.13 16.42
C LYS A 873 46.05 -27.11 15.87
N TYR A 874 47.03 -27.54 15.08
CA TYR A 874 47.98 -26.66 14.39
C TYR A 874 47.31 -25.78 13.32
N VAL A 875 46.45 -26.36 12.47
CA VAL A 875 45.67 -25.61 11.48
C VAL A 875 44.74 -24.58 12.16
N VAL A 876 44.07 -24.96 13.26
CA VAL A 876 43.28 -24.02 14.07
C VAL A 876 44.16 -22.92 14.63
N ARG A 877 45.38 -23.20 15.13
CA ARG A 877 46.32 -22.17 15.61
C ARG A 877 46.68 -21.14 14.53
N LEU A 878 46.86 -21.57 13.28
CA LEU A 878 47.13 -20.66 12.15
C LEU A 878 45.92 -19.81 11.76
N ILE A 879 44.71 -20.39 11.80
CA ILE A 879 43.48 -19.71 11.37
C ILE A 879 42.88 -18.83 12.50
N LEU A 880 43.09 -19.17 13.78
CA LEU A 880 42.44 -18.52 14.92
C LEU A 880 42.69 -17.01 15.04
N PRO A 881 43.90 -16.45 14.82
CA PRO A 881 44.10 -14.99 14.80
C PRO A 881 43.27 -14.34 13.68
N GLU A 882 43.28 -14.94 12.50
CA GLU A 882 42.55 -14.44 11.34
C GLU A 882 41.04 -14.58 11.50
N ALA A 883 40.55 -15.59 12.22
CA ALA A 883 39.15 -15.78 12.57
C ALA A 883 38.68 -14.84 13.69
N ARG A 884 39.50 -14.61 14.73
CA ARG A 884 39.26 -13.61 15.79
C ARG A 884 39.18 -12.20 15.20
N LYS A 885 40.09 -11.88 14.26
CA LYS A 885 39.96 -10.68 13.41
C LYS A 885 38.62 -10.77 12.65
N ALA A 886 38.38 -11.83 11.86
CA ALA A 886 37.23 -11.95 10.96
C ALA A 886 35.85 -11.80 11.61
N ILE A 887 35.56 -12.41 12.77
CA ILE A 887 34.26 -12.28 13.50
C ILE A 887 33.82 -10.82 13.67
N SER A 888 34.80 -9.91 13.60
CA SER A 888 34.72 -8.58 14.11
C SER A 888 34.24 -7.55 13.05
N ASP A 889 34.75 -7.43 11.80
CA ASP A 889 34.31 -6.32 10.87
C ASP A 889 32.93 -6.58 10.29
N ARG A 890 32.43 -7.82 10.40
CA ARG A 890 31.00 -8.11 10.35
C ARG A 890 30.18 -7.02 11.05
N GLU A 891 30.67 -6.50 12.17
CA GLU A 891 30.01 -5.46 12.95
C GLU A 891 30.60 -4.05 12.84
N LEU A 892 31.80 -3.88 12.29
CA LEU A 892 32.24 -2.55 11.83
C LEU A 892 31.49 -2.17 10.56
N PHE A 893 31.39 -3.05 9.56
CA PHE A 893 30.60 -2.82 8.35
C PHE A 893 29.11 -2.74 8.64
N LYS A 894 28.58 -3.48 9.63
CA LYS A 894 27.24 -3.20 10.17
C LYS A 894 27.16 -1.77 10.71
N ALA A 895 28.16 -1.30 11.47
CA ALA A 895 28.21 0.08 11.96
C ALA A 895 28.26 1.10 10.81
N GLU A 896 29.10 0.88 9.79
CA GLU A 896 29.22 1.75 8.62
C GLU A 896 27.91 1.79 7.82
N ALA A 897 27.31 0.64 7.50
CA ALA A 897 26.04 0.55 6.79
C ALA A 897 24.91 1.25 7.55
N ILE A 898 24.85 1.10 8.88
CA ILE A 898 23.88 1.79 9.73
C ILE A 898 24.18 3.30 9.85
N ARG A 899 25.45 3.73 9.84
CA ARG A 899 25.79 5.16 9.79
C ARG A 899 25.40 5.79 8.45
N MET A 900 25.61 5.09 7.34
CA MET A 900 25.09 5.49 6.03
C MET A 900 23.56 5.59 6.08
N ASN A 901 22.90 4.60 6.69
CA ASN A 901 21.46 4.61 6.88
C ASN A 901 21.00 5.85 7.67
N ASP A 902 21.67 6.20 8.76
CA ASP A 902 21.36 7.36 9.60
C ASP A 902 21.50 8.71 8.87
N VAL A 903 22.41 8.83 7.90
CA VAL A 903 22.48 10.02 7.01
C VAL A 903 21.18 10.15 6.22
N PHE A 904 20.69 9.05 5.63
CA PHE A 904 19.42 9.04 4.92
C PHE A 904 18.23 9.24 5.87
N LYS A 905 18.19 8.60 7.05
CA LYS A 905 17.14 8.86 8.07
C LYS A 905 17.07 10.34 8.43
N THR A 906 18.22 10.95 8.72
CA THR A 906 18.33 12.37 9.10
C THR A 906 17.85 13.26 7.96
N ALA A 907 18.16 12.92 6.70
CA ALA A 907 17.62 13.62 5.55
C ALA A 907 16.10 13.43 5.40
N TYR A 908 15.54 12.23 5.52
CA TYR A 908 14.09 12.05 5.46
C TYR A 908 13.35 12.75 6.61
N TRP A 909 13.90 12.78 7.84
CA TRP A 909 13.37 13.62 8.93
C TRP A 909 13.48 15.14 8.63
N LYS A 910 14.54 15.59 7.96
CA LYS A 910 14.66 16.99 7.51
C LYS A 910 13.68 17.31 6.37
N LEU A 911 13.48 16.39 5.44
CA LEU A 911 12.49 16.50 4.37
C LEU A 911 11.08 16.56 4.96
N ALA A 912 10.77 15.71 5.95
CA ALA A 912 9.49 15.73 6.64
C ALA A 912 9.20 17.10 7.27
N LYS A 913 10.20 17.71 7.92
CA LYS A 913 10.12 19.08 8.46
C LYS A 913 9.83 20.11 7.38
N LEU A 914 10.56 20.09 6.26
CA LEU A 914 10.30 20.99 5.12
C LEU A 914 8.89 20.78 4.55
N MET A 915 8.45 19.53 4.41
CA MET A 915 7.13 19.19 3.89
C MET A 915 5.98 19.62 4.82
N VAL A 916 6.17 19.61 6.14
CA VAL A 916 5.20 20.20 7.09
C VAL A 916 5.19 21.73 6.99
N LEU A 917 6.37 22.37 6.97
CA LEU A 917 6.51 23.83 6.84
C LEU A 917 5.95 24.38 5.52
N GLU A 918 6.00 23.59 4.44
CA GLU A 918 5.41 23.94 3.13
C GLU A 918 3.96 23.45 2.98
N GLY A 919 3.37 22.83 4.01
CA GLY A 919 1.96 22.43 4.06
C GLY A 919 1.58 21.17 3.28
N TYR A 920 2.54 20.33 2.88
CA TYR A 920 2.28 19.04 2.22
C TYR A 920 1.88 17.92 3.20
N LEU A 921 2.35 17.99 4.45
CA LEU A 921 2.09 17.00 5.49
C LEU A 921 1.50 17.67 6.75
N PRO A 922 0.58 16.99 7.48
CA PRO A 922 0.08 17.47 8.76
C PRO A 922 1.11 17.35 9.89
N ASP A 923 2.02 16.38 9.80
CA ASP A 923 3.02 16.07 10.82
C ASP A 923 4.27 15.40 10.21
N GLU A 924 5.41 15.46 10.91
CA GLU A 924 6.69 14.91 10.42
C GLU A 924 6.68 13.38 10.32
N ASP A 925 5.86 12.71 11.15
CA ASP A 925 5.80 11.26 11.31
C ASP A 925 5.14 10.58 10.10
N LEU A 926 4.17 11.25 9.46
CA LEU A 926 3.43 10.72 8.33
C LEU A 926 4.31 10.40 7.11
N LEU A 927 5.48 11.05 6.97
CA LEU A 927 6.39 10.82 5.84
C LEU A 927 6.85 9.36 5.72
N PHE A 928 7.04 8.66 6.84
CA PHE A 928 7.55 7.27 6.83
C PHE A 928 6.50 6.26 6.31
N PHE A 929 5.23 6.67 6.28
CA PHE A 929 4.12 5.90 5.73
C PHE A 929 3.91 6.13 4.22
N LEU A 930 4.77 6.93 3.59
CA LEU A 930 4.90 7.08 2.15
C LEU A 930 6.08 6.24 1.64
N THR A 931 5.94 5.61 0.48
CA THR A 931 7.11 5.14 -0.28
C THR A 931 7.85 6.35 -0.87
N HIS A 932 9.13 6.18 -1.20
CA HIS A 932 9.92 7.26 -1.83
C HIS A 932 9.26 7.84 -3.10
N SER A 933 8.65 7.00 -3.95
CA SER A 933 7.91 7.49 -5.13
C SER A 933 6.66 8.29 -4.77
N GLU A 934 5.92 7.89 -3.73
CA GLU A 934 4.75 8.63 -3.24
C GLU A 934 5.13 9.99 -2.65
N ILE A 935 6.30 10.11 -2.00
CA ILE A 935 6.85 11.41 -1.56
C ILE A 935 7.02 12.35 -2.76
N GLY A 936 7.65 11.88 -3.84
CA GLY A 936 7.78 12.64 -5.09
C GLY A 936 6.43 13.04 -5.71
N GLN A 937 5.43 12.14 -5.68
CA GLN A 937 4.08 12.44 -6.16
C GLN A 937 3.35 13.47 -5.28
N VAL A 938 3.49 13.42 -3.96
CA VAL A 938 2.91 14.42 -3.04
C VAL A 938 3.52 15.81 -3.30
N LEU A 939 4.83 15.89 -3.47
CA LEU A 939 5.55 17.13 -3.77
C LEU A 939 5.17 17.75 -5.12
N GLN A 940 4.87 16.92 -6.13
CA GLN A 940 4.50 17.38 -7.47
C GLN A 940 3.00 17.66 -7.65
N LEU A 941 2.13 16.88 -7.01
CA LEU A 941 0.69 16.83 -7.30
C LEU A 941 -0.21 17.22 -6.12
N LYS A 942 0.33 17.37 -4.90
CA LYS A 942 -0.43 17.64 -3.65
C LYS A 942 -1.61 16.68 -3.44
N SER A 943 -1.41 15.39 -3.74
CA SER A 943 -2.48 14.40 -3.75
C SER A 943 -2.97 14.01 -2.35
N ALA A 944 -4.15 14.52 -1.98
CA ALA A 944 -4.83 14.20 -0.72
C ALA A 944 -5.13 12.70 -0.54
N ASN A 945 -5.24 11.94 -1.64
CA ASN A 945 -5.47 10.49 -1.61
C ASN A 945 -4.25 9.76 -1.05
N ILE A 946 -3.05 10.18 -1.45
CA ILE A 946 -1.80 9.61 -0.94
C ILE A 946 -1.63 9.92 0.55
N ILE A 947 -2.00 11.13 1.00
CA ILE A 947 -2.02 11.51 2.42
C ILE A 947 -3.04 10.66 3.21
N SER A 948 -4.25 10.49 2.68
CA SER A 948 -5.28 9.60 3.25
C SER A 948 -4.76 8.17 3.41
N LYS A 949 -4.06 7.65 2.39
CA LYS A 949 -3.48 6.31 2.39
C LYS A 949 -2.38 6.17 3.44
N ALA A 950 -1.45 7.12 3.51
CA ALA A 950 -0.40 7.16 4.54
C ALA A 950 -0.98 7.14 5.97
N GLN A 951 -2.05 7.90 6.23
CA GLN A 951 -2.71 7.91 7.55
C GLN A 951 -3.33 6.56 7.90
N ARG A 952 -3.86 5.85 6.92
CA ARG A 952 -4.42 4.50 7.11
C ARG A 952 -3.33 3.47 7.33
N ARG A 953 -2.24 3.51 6.56
CA ARG A 953 -1.03 2.70 6.81
C ARG A 953 -0.47 2.95 8.22
N ARG A 954 -0.45 4.21 8.70
CA ARG A 954 -0.07 4.56 10.08
C ARG A 954 -0.94 3.88 11.13
N ARG A 955 -2.27 3.89 10.96
CA ARG A 955 -3.19 3.17 11.87
C ARG A 955 -2.99 1.65 11.85
N LEU A 956 -2.62 1.08 10.71
CA LEU A 956 -2.38 -0.36 10.58
C LEU A 956 -1.03 -0.83 11.19
N LEU A 957 -0.07 0.07 11.43
CA LEU A 957 1.26 -0.32 11.92
C LEU A 957 1.21 -1.07 13.26
N GLU A 958 0.34 -0.68 14.20
CA GLU A 958 0.17 -1.38 15.48
C GLU A 958 -0.33 -2.82 15.27
N ARG A 959 -1.35 -3.00 14.42
CA ARG A 959 -1.87 -4.32 14.04
C ARG A 959 -0.80 -5.16 13.36
N GLN A 960 -0.03 -4.57 12.44
CA GLN A 960 1.09 -5.24 11.76
C GLN A 960 2.15 -5.68 12.78
N MET A 961 2.65 -4.78 13.63
CA MET A 961 3.62 -5.09 14.70
C MET A 961 3.11 -6.16 15.69
N GLY A 962 1.80 -6.34 15.81
CA GLY A 962 1.17 -7.36 16.63
C GLY A 962 1.11 -8.78 16.03
N LEU A 963 1.36 -8.93 14.72
CA LEU A 963 1.37 -10.21 14.01
C LEU A 963 2.58 -11.08 14.40
N GLN A 964 2.40 -12.39 14.31
CA GLN A 964 3.47 -13.37 14.50
C GLN A 964 3.48 -14.37 13.35
N PHE A 965 4.65 -14.89 13.00
CA PHE A 965 4.85 -15.86 11.93
C PHE A 965 5.69 -17.03 12.45
N LYS A 966 5.56 -18.18 11.79
CA LYS A 966 6.46 -19.30 12.04
C LYS A 966 7.89 -18.91 11.63
N GLU A 967 8.88 -19.41 12.37
CA GLU A 967 10.31 -19.28 12.06
C GLU A 967 10.64 -19.83 10.65
N MET A 968 9.93 -20.88 10.23
CA MET A 968 10.02 -21.51 8.92
C MET A 968 8.63 -21.54 8.28
N ASN A 969 8.53 -21.09 7.03
CA ASN A 969 7.32 -21.07 6.22
C ASN A 969 7.62 -21.75 4.88
N ILE A 970 6.64 -22.47 4.34
CA ILE A 970 6.68 -23.08 3.00
C ILE A 970 5.50 -22.48 2.23
N GLY A 971 5.77 -21.87 1.08
CA GLY A 971 4.78 -21.05 0.37
C GLY A 971 4.55 -19.70 1.08
N LYS A 972 3.38 -19.07 0.90
CA LYS A 972 3.10 -17.73 1.46
C LYS A 972 3.21 -17.80 3.00
N PRO A 973 3.95 -16.91 3.67
CA PRO A 973 3.94 -16.84 5.13
C PRO A 973 2.53 -16.49 5.60
N VAL A 974 1.97 -17.27 6.51
CA VAL A 974 0.65 -17.01 7.09
C VAL A 974 0.84 -16.61 8.55
N PRO A 975 0.21 -15.51 9.02
CA PRO A 975 0.21 -15.18 10.43
C PRO A 975 -0.31 -16.35 11.27
N ILE A 976 0.27 -16.55 12.45
CA ILE A 976 -0.26 -17.50 13.44
C ILE A 976 -1.06 -16.75 14.50
N ASP A 977 -2.20 -17.31 14.88
CA ASP A 977 -2.95 -16.82 16.04
C ASP A 977 -2.05 -16.87 17.28
N ARG A 978 -2.17 -15.83 18.12
CA ARG A 978 -1.46 -15.82 19.41
C ARG A 978 -1.92 -17.02 20.21
N TYR A 979 -0.96 -17.80 20.67
CA TYR A 979 -1.21 -18.96 21.53
C TYR A 979 -1.88 -18.51 22.83
N GLN A 980 -3.21 -18.57 22.86
CA GLN A 980 -3.99 -18.54 24.10
C GLN A 980 -3.74 -19.87 24.79
N GLY A 981 -2.66 -19.93 25.58
CA GLY A 981 -2.37 -21.11 26.37
C GLY A 981 -3.49 -21.32 27.38
N GLU A 982 -4.13 -22.49 27.32
CA GLU A 982 -5.03 -22.92 28.39
C GLU A 982 -4.26 -22.87 29.72
N GLU A 983 -4.75 -22.08 30.69
CA GLU A 983 -4.21 -22.07 32.06
C GLU A 983 -4.53 -23.40 32.76
N THR A 984 -3.81 -24.45 32.36
CA THR A 984 -3.74 -25.72 33.10
C THR A 984 -2.62 -25.58 34.14
N GLY A 985 -2.98 -25.68 35.42
CA GLY A 985 -2.07 -25.50 36.55
C GLY A 985 -1.00 -26.59 36.68
N ARG A 986 0.03 -26.53 35.83
CA ARG A 986 1.23 -27.37 35.85
C ARG A 986 2.48 -26.49 35.74
N GLU A 987 3.59 -26.99 36.27
CA GLU A 987 4.91 -26.32 36.22
C GLU A 987 5.23 -25.76 34.82
N ILE A 988 5.28 -24.43 34.70
CA ILE A 988 5.65 -23.76 33.45
C ILE A 988 7.16 -23.94 33.25
N THR A 989 7.55 -24.96 32.48
CA THR A 989 8.93 -25.22 32.06
C THR A 989 9.04 -25.10 30.54
N LEU A 990 9.84 -24.15 30.06
CA LEU A 990 10.16 -23.99 28.64
C LEU A 990 11.60 -24.40 28.37
N ARG A 991 11.83 -24.94 27.17
CA ARG A 991 13.16 -25.30 26.67
C ARG A 991 13.60 -24.37 25.57
N GLY A 992 14.88 -24.03 25.59
CA GLY A 992 15.55 -23.22 24.58
C GLY A 992 16.90 -23.83 24.21
N MET A 993 17.51 -23.28 23.17
CA MET A 993 18.86 -23.59 22.74
C MET A 993 19.86 -23.07 23.77
N THR A 994 20.65 -23.96 24.36
CA THR A 994 21.75 -23.62 25.28
C THR A 994 22.80 -22.76 24.58
N VAL A 995 23.10 -21.59 25.14
CA VAL A 995 24.16 -20.69 24.64
C VAL A 995 25.28 -20.52 25.65
N SER A 996 24.93 -20.15 26.88
CA SER A 996 25.88 -19.80 27.94
C SER A 996 25.53 -20.59 29.18
N GLN A 997 26.50 -21.33 29.70
CA GLN A 997 26.27 -22.31 30.76
C GLN A 997 26.17 -21.65 32.13
N GLY A 998 25.46 -22.34 33.03
CA GLY A 998 25.28 -21.95 34.43
C GLY A 998 23.84 -22.14 34.87
N THR A 999 23.54 -21.79 36.12
CA THR A 999 22.18 -21.89 36.66
C THR A 999 21.94 -20.77 37.65
N VAL A 1000 20.84 -20.04 37.49
CA VAL A 1000 20.48 -18.87 38.29
C VAL A 1000 19.00 -18.89 38.63
N LYS A 1001 18.66 -18.44 39.84
CA LYS A 1001 17.30 -18.11 40.26
C LYS A 1001 17.19 -16.59 40.37
N GLY A 1002 16.09 -16.03 39.89
CA GLY A 1002 15.83 -14.59 39.92
C GLY A 1002 14.43 -14.24 39.42
N THR A 1003 14.05 -12.98 39.55
CA THR A 1003 12.78 -12.45 39.07
C THR A 1003 12.81 -12.35 37.55
N ALA A 1004 11.80 -12.91 36.87
CA ALA A 1004 11.60 -12.72 35.45
C ALA A 1004 11.18 -11.28 35.16
N ARG A 1005 11.88 -10.62 34.25
CA ARG A 1005 11.45 -9.35 33.65
C ARG A 1005 11.12 -9.59 32.19
N VAL A 1006 9.83 -9.64 31.88
CA VAL A 1006 9.30 -9.89 30.55
C VAL A 1006 9.11 -8.54 29.86
N VAL A 1007 9.99 -8.25 28.90
CA VAL A 1007 10.05 -6.94 28.23
C VAL A 1007 9.66 -7.13 26.77
N LYS A 1008 8.54 -6.52 26.34
CA LYS A 1008 7.98 -6.69 24.98
C LYS A 1008 8.39 -5.56 24.04
N ALA A 1009 8.51 -4.34 24.54
CA ALA A 1009 9.15 -3.23 23.86
C ALA A 1009 10.30 -2.67 24.70
N ILE A 1010 11.38 -2.15 24.10
CA ILE A 1010 12.50 -1.60 24.89
C ILE A 1010 12.13 -0.32 25.67
N LEU A 1011 10.99 0.32 25.35
CA LEU A 1011 10.42 1.37 26.18
C LEU A 1011 10.09 0.85 27.60
N ASP A 1012 9.69 -0.42 27.69
CA ASP A 1012 9.46 -1.11 28.96
C ASP A 1012 10.78 -1.60 29.60
N ALA A 1013 11.95 -1.48 28.96
CA ALA A 1013 13.23 -1.87 29.56
C ALA A 1013 13.58 -1.05 30.81
N GLU A 1014 12.85 0.05 31.05
CA GLU A 1014 12.85 0.76 32.32
C GLU A 1014 12.42 -0.10 33.52
N CYS A 1015 11.66 -1.17 33.33
CA CYS A 1015 11.29 -2.07 34.43
C CYS A 1015 12.41 -3.03 34.86
N ILE A 1016 13.55 -3.08 34.15
CA ILE A 1016 14.68 -3.97 34.46
C ILE A 1016 15.42 -3.49 35.72
N GLN A 1017 15.61 -4.42 36.66
CA GLN A 1017 16.28 -4.24 37.94
C GLN A 1017 17.53 -5.14 38.05
N GLN A 1018 18.40 -4.82 39.01
CA GLN A 1018 19.62 -5.60 39.24
C GLN A 1018 19.27 -7.01 39.76
N GLY A 1019 19.75 -8.04 39.06
CA GLY A 1019 19.56 -9.44 39.43
C GLY A 1019 18.38 -10.13 38.71
N ASP A 1020 17.66 -9.41 37.85
CA ASP A 1020 16.59 -9.96 37.02
C ASP A 1020 17.09 -11.00 36.00
N ILE A 1021 16.20 -11.88 35.59
CA ILE A 1021 16.34 -12.71 34.40
C ILE A 1021 15.50 -12.07 33.30
N LEU A 1022 16.16 -11.51 32.28
CA LEU A 1022 15.46 -10.85 31.16
C LEU A 1022 14.83 -11.91 30.25
N ILE A 1023 13.55 -11.74 29.96
CA ILE A 1023 12.78 -12.53 28.99
C ILE A 1023 12.27 -11.58 27.91
N VAL A 1024 12.72 -11.78 26.67
CA VAL A 1024 12.48 -10.85 25.56
C VAL A 1024 12.30 -11.61 24.23
N ALA A 1025 11.61 -11.03 23.25
CA ALA A 1025 11.44 -11.66 21.94
C ALA A 1025 12.80 -11.82 21.22
N SER A 1026 13.56 -10.74 21.04
CA SER A 1026 14.92 -10.73 20.48
C SER A 1026 15.76 -9.61 21.10
N THR A 1027 17.09 -9.66 20.92
CA THR A 1027 18.02 -8.63 21.42
C THR A 1027 18.89 -8.09 20.30
N ASP A 1028 18.81 -6.80 20.02
CA ASP A 1028 19.77 -6.06 19.20
C ASP A 1028 20.86 -5.36 20.06
N ILE A 1029 21.72 -4.56 19.42
CA ILE A 1029 22.80 -3.81 20.10
C ILE A 1029 22.29 -2.73 21.07
N GLY A 1030 21.05 -2.27 20.91
CA GLY A 1030 20.41 -1.31 21.81
C GLY A 1030 20.12 -1.87 23.21
N TRP A 1031 20.12 -3.20 23.36
CA TRP A 1031 19.97 -3.86 24.66
C TRP A 1031 21.27 -3.93 25.46
N SER A 1032 22.44 -3.77 24.82
CA SER A 1032 23.76 -3.90 25.47
C SER A 1032 23.92 -3.17 26.80
N PRO A 1033 23.40 -1.93 26.98
CA PRO A 1033 23.52 -1.21 28.25
C PRO A 1033 22.83 -1.89 29.44
N TYR A 1034 21.83 -2.75 29.20
CA TYR A 1034 21.07 -3.43 30.24
C TYR A 1034 21.69 -4.76 30.70
N PHE A 1035 22.54 -5.39 29.88
CA PHE A 1035 23.16 -6.69 30.21
C PHE A 1035 23.90 -6.75 31.57
N PRO A 1036 24.63 -5.70 32.02
CA PRO A 1036 25.28 -5.71 33.34
C PRO A 1036 24.33 -5.80 34.54
N LEU A 1037 23.05 -5.45 34.36
CA LEU A 1037 22.03 -5.55 35.40
C LEU A 1037 21.52 -6.99 35.58
N LEU A 1038 21.61 -7.80 34.53
CA LEU A 1038 20.99 -9.11 34.46
C LEU A 1038 21.75 -10.18 35.25
N ARG A 1039 21.01 -11.19 35.70
CA ARG A 1039 21.56 -12.46 36.22
C ARG A 1039 21.46 -13.59 35.20
N GLY A 1040 20.61 -13.46 34.19
CA GLY A 1040 20.41 -14.41 33.11
C GLY A 1040 19.58 -13.85 31.96
N LEU A 1041 19.58 -14.54 30.82
CA LEU A 1041 18.88 -14.11 29.60
C LEU A 1041 18.09 -15.27 28.96
N VAL A 1042 16.86 -14.97 28.56
CA VAL A 1042 15.99 -15.84 27.76
C VAL A 1042 15.52 -15.05 26.54
N THR A 1043 15.77 -15.56 25.33
CA THR A 1043 15.18 -14.98 24.11
C THR A 1043 14.29 -15.99 23.37
N GLU A 1044 13.18 -15.53 22.81
CA GLU A 1044 12.30 -16.35 21.96
C GLU A 1044 12.89 -16.57 20.56
N ILE A 1045 13.67 -15.61 20.07
CA ILE A 1045 14.33 -15.60 18.76
C ILE A 1045 15.84 -15.41 18.96
N GLY A 1046 16.63 -16.14 18.17
CA GLY A 1046 18.10 -16.04 18.12
C GLY A 1046 18.78 -17.39 18.11
N GLY A 1047 19.95 -17.48 17.48
CA GLY A 1047 20.79 -18.68 17.43
C GLY A 1047 22.10 -18.54 18.21
N LEU A 1048 22.98 -19.56 18.13
CA LEU A 1048 24.28 -19.61 18.83
C LEU A 1048 25.24 -18.42 18.54
N LEU A 1049 24.97 -17.61 17.52
CA LEU A 1049 25.83 -16.53 17.04
C LEU A 1049 25.12 -15.15 17.03
N SER A 1050 23.93 -15.04 17.64
CA SER A 1050 23.21 -13.77 17.81
C SER A 1050 23.94 -12.82 18.74
N HIS A 1051 23.60 -11.54 18.67
CA HIS A 1051 24.17 -10.50 19.53
C HIS A 1051 24.02 -10.86 21.02
N GLY A 1052 22.79 -11.14 21.48
CA GLY A 1052 22.54 -11.55 22.87
C GLY A 1052 23.25 -12.85 23.26
N ALA A 1053 23.43 -13.77 22.32
CA ALA A 1053 24.16 -15.01 22.56
C ALA A 1053 25.68 -14.82 22.73
N VAL A 1054 26.28 -13.86 22.02
CA VAL A 1054 27.69 -13.48 22.20
C VAL A 1054 27.86 -12.72 23.50
N VAL A 1055 27.07 -11.65 23.74
CA VAL A 1055 27.21 -10.81 24.94
C VAL A 1055 26.94 -11.58 26.22
N ALA A 1056 25.94 -12.48 26.26
CA ALA A 1056 25.70 -13.29 27.45
C ALA A 1056 26.89 -14.20 27.81
N ARG A 1057 27.62 -14.75 26.82
CA ARG A 1057 28.84 -15.51 27.07
C ARG A 1057 30.00 -14.62 27.52
N GLU A 1058 30.17 -13.45 26.93
CA GLU A 1058 31.20 -12.49 27.37
C GLU A 1058 31.01 -12.03 28.82
N HIS A 1059 29.76 -11.93 29.28
CA HIS A 1059 29.42 -11.56 30.65
C HIS A 1059 29.23 -12.75 31.61
N GLY A 1060 29.43 -14.00 31.15
CA GLY A 1060 29.24 -15.21 31.97
C GLY A 1060 27.79 -15.42 32.45
N LEU A 1061 26.81 -14.78 31.80
CA LEU A 1061 25.39 -14.87 32.14
C LEU A 1061 24.83 -16.19 31.58
N PRO A 1062 24.15 -17.03 32.38
CA PRO A 1062 23.40 -18.17 31.87
C PRO A 1062 22.38 -17.70 30.84
N CYS A 1063 22.35 -18.35 29.67
CA CYS A 1063 21.54 -17.89 28.55
C CYS A 1063 21.00 -19.05 27.73
N ILE A 1064 19.70 -18.97 27.43
CA ILE A 1064 19.01 -19.79 26.43
C ILE A 1064 18.34 -18.87 25.39
N VAL A 1065 18.41 -19.26 24.12
CA VAL A 1065 17.80 -18.55 22.99
C VAL A 1065 16.84 -19.49 22.26
N SER A 1066 16.04 -19.00 21.31
CA SER A 1066 15.01 -19.83 20.65
C SER A 1066 14.02 -20.50 21.65
N CYS A 1067 13.80 -19.90 22.81
CA CYS A 1067 12.91 -20.38 23.87
C CYS A 1067 11.47 -19.92 23.58
N LYS A 1068 10.79 -20.65 22.68
CA LYS A 1068 9.49 -20.25 22.11
C LYS A 1068 8.42 -20.02 23.19
N ASN A 1069 7.61 -18.98 23.01
CA ASN A 1069 6.51 -18.54 23.87
C ASN A 1069 6.91 -18.01 25.27
N ALA A 1070 8.20 -17.77 25.54
CA ALA A 1070 8.65 -17.26 26.83
C ALA A 1070 8.06 -15.87 27.20
N THR A 1071 7.83 -14.96 26.25
CA THR A 1071 7.22 -13.64 26.55
C THR A 1071 5.70 -13.69 26.71
N SER A 1072 5.09 -14.83 26.37
CA SER A 1072 3.64 -15.06 26.50
C SER A 1072 3.28 -15.86 27.75
N LEU A 1073 4.13 -16.80 28.16
CA LEU A 1073 3.86 -17.73 29.27
C LEU A 1073 4.43 -17.27 30.62
N PHE A 1074 5.54 -16.53 30.64
CA PHE A 1074 6.03 -15.89 31.86
C PHE A 1074 5.42 -14.49 31.99
N LYS A 1075 5.21 -14.04 33.23
CA LYS A 1075 4.76 -12.68 33.56
C LYS A 1075 5.89 -11.95 34.31
N SER A 1076 6.03 -10.63 34.10
CA SER A 1076 7.01 -9.82 34.83
C SER A 1076 6.72 -9.87 36.33
N GLY A 1077 7.72 -10.23 37.13
CA GLY A 1077 7.58 -10.49 38.56
C GLY A 1077 7.62 -11.98 38.93
N ASP A 1078 7.45 -12.90 37.98
CA ASP A 1078 7.52 -14.34 38.27
C ASP A 1078 8.91 -14.76 38.76
N THR A 1079 9.00 -15.51 39.86
CA THR A 1079 10.26 -16.13 40.28
C THR A 1079 10.61 -17.31 39.37
N VAL A 1080 11.75 -17.26 38.67
CA VAL A 1080 12.16 -18.30 37.70
C VAL A 1080 13.57 -18.85 37.97
N ILE A 1081 13.78 -20.12 37.60
CA ILE A 1081 15.10 -20.76 37.51
C ILE A 1081 15.45 -20.88 36.02
N LEU A 1082 16.58 -20.29 35.63
CA LEU A 1082 17.18 -20.45 34.30
C LEU A 1082 18.39 -21.38 34.40
N ASN A 1083 18.36 -22.48 33.67
CA ASN A 1083 19.45 -23.44 33.54
C ASN A 1083 20.02 -23.42 32.12
N GLY A 1084 21.06 -22.60 31.94
CA GLY A 1084 21.79 -22.49 30.68
C GLY A 1084 22.71 -23.69 30.37
N ARG A 1085 22.79 -24.71 31.23
CA ARG A 1085 23.50 -25.98 30.91
C ARG A 1085 22.57 -27.00 30.26
N HIS A 1086 21.35 -27.14 30.79
CA HIS A 1086 20.35 -28.10 30.34
C HIS A 1086 19.28 -27.51 29.40
N GLY A 1087 19.37 -26.20 29.12
CA GLY A 1087 18.57 -25.52 28.09
C GLY A 1087 17.13 -25.29 28.49
N PHE A 1088 16.85 -24.90 29.74
CA PHE A 1088 15.49 -24.65 30.21
C PHE A 1088 15.35 -23.44 31.14
N VAL A 1089 14.14 -22.86 31.15
CA VAL A 1089 13.66 -21.90 32.13
C VAL A 1089 12.37 -22.42 32.75
N GLN A 1090 12.23 -22.30 34.06
CA GLN A 1090 11.12 -22.87 34.83
C GLN A 1090 10.59 -21.85 35.84
N LYS A 1091 9.25 -21.71 35.92
CA LYS A 1091 8.59 -20.95 36.98
C LYS A 1091 8.65 -21.73 38.30
N VAL A 1092 8.97 -21.03 39.38
CA VAL A 1092 9.00 -21.59 40.74
C VAL A 1092 7.82 -21.00 41.51
N GLU A 1093 7.00 -21.85 42.10
CA GLU A 1093 5.98 -21.42 43.05
C GLU A 1093 6.64 -21.00 44.37
N GLU A 1094 6.16 -19.91 44.96
CA GLU A 1094 6.55 -19.50 46.30
C GLU A 1094 5.64 -20.21 47.31
N ASN A 1095 6.26 -21.04 48.16
CA ASN A 1095 5.64 -21.62 49.37
C ASN A 1095 5.72 -20.63 50.54
#